data_AF-A0A847DJH5-F1
#
_entry.id   AF-A0A847DJH5-F1
#
_cell.length_a   1.000
_cell.length_b   1.000
_cell.length_c   1.000
_cell.angle_alpha   90.00
_cell.angle_beta   90.00
_cell.angle_gamma   90.00
#
_symmetry.space_group_name_H-M   'P 1'
#
loop_
_entity.id
_entity.type
_entity.pdbx_description
1 polymer ?
#
loop_
_entity_poly.entity_id
_entity_poly.type
_entity_poly.pdbx_seq_one_letter_code
_entity_poly.pdbx_strand_id
1 'polypeptide(L)'
;MSLKKIIITVAILLFIVVLLSTLFFSQDGNDQSFASGRVLYSEKFDAEKSGELMFKGHLLFGNDGAWAGSLENGRYILENSSDNSAVRYYYFSPDTGHSLTNSRISVEVDGSFSKNDFDSGAGLIFDLDSGTRFYLAFVIMNQNEYGIIKRDENGFKIMMRGTHSAIVNGKPNRLSIISEKEKVAFLINEQEIGSLGHRSGEANGIGLLALGTGRFIFDNFIFASIESDHLISKDNRGEDKQAVTVRKSDSISLLPLSPPKGFTPVDTKAGNGQAWLYNSRGAASSREALMETLNRLRQSQMNNIILYSAVADINGLEIRTLFGADTPSGEVRGMIISAKDDTGFISACLFDSPASLGATLNLLIQGVSRHLPSLYSEKRSPQDIKWRQAMIPDGSGTMMLPSDWQVMGGSKGMVDAGGQDGSRVSLGIWTPVLAQAVDPYYTQFPGGASLISAPYTDPVTALQQVFPQMLPGTPQKILRFYSSSPTPWPNNGQAAYCHFDWQLGEGEQALKFTAFALVGIMPGMGQWTFYISIVSTPPQLFAGNLPMLLEIWKSWDVADYVHQERLSNAMNDMKEINNILNQSYNNRQNAQDRIAANWTEVIRDQTFFKDSALGDHYEVPLTAVQDWTRALNERAGYERYHHVPLRDIR
;
A
#
# COMPACT_ATOMS: atom_id res chain seq x y z
N MET A 1 -34.67 -54.54 35.56
CA MET A 1 -34.28 -53.11 35.53
C MET A 1 -35.28 -52.39 34.62
N SER A 2 -36.03 -51.39 35.10
CA SER A 2 -37.13 -50.83 34.29
C SER A 2 -36.60 -50.01 33.11
N LEU A 3 -37.34 -50.00 32.00
CA LEU A 3 -36.97 -49.30 30.76
C LEU A 3 -36.63 -47.82 31.00
N LYS A 4 -37.25 -47.19 31.99
CA LYS A 4 -36.93 -45.82 32.43
C LYS A 4 -35.50 -45.67 32.97
N LYS A 5 -34.96 -46.67 33.69
CA LYS A 5 -33.57 -46.61 34.17
C LYS A 5 -32.57 -46.73 33.03
N ILE A 6 -32.86 -47.53 32.00
CA ILE A 6 -31.96 -47.69 30.84
C ILE A 6 -31.90 -46.40 30.02
N ILE A 7 -33.05 -45.76 29.77
CA ILE A 7 -33.12 -44.49 29.02
C ILE A 7 -32.38 -43.37 29.77
N ILE A 8 -32.52 -43.28 31.10
CA ILE A 8 -31.81 -42.28 31.90
C ILE A 8 -30.30 -42.56 31.92
N THR A 9 -29.87 -43.81 32.04
CA THR A 9 -28.44 -44.15 31.99
C THR A 9 -27.81 -43.85 30.63
N VAL A 10 -28.51 -44.15 29.53
CA VAL A 10 -28.03 -43.84 28.17
C VAL A 10 -28.00 -42.33 27.92
N ALA A 11 -29.01 -41.58 28.38
CA ALA A 11 -29.02 -40.12 28.25
C ALA A 11 -27.90 -39.46 29.06
N ILE A 12 -27.63 -39.95 30.28
CA ILE A 12 -26.50 -39.47 31.09
C ILE A 12 -25.16 -39.83 30.44
N LEU A 13 -25.02 -41.04 29.87
CA LEU A 13 -23.79 -41.42 29.16
C LEU A 13 -23.57 -40.56 27.90
N LEU A 14 -24.63 -40.28 27.14
CA LEU A 14 -24.56 -39.41 25.96
C LEU A 14 -24.23 -37.97 26.35
N PHE A 15 -24.80 -37.47 27.45
CA PHE A 15 -24.52 -36.13 27.96
C PHE A 15 -23.09 -36.01 28.49
N ILE A 16 -22.55 -37.07 29.12
CA ILE A 16 -21.15 -37.15 29.56
C ILE A 16 -20.21 -37.22 28.35
N VAL A 17 -20.55 -37.95 27.29
CA VAL A 17 -19.74 -38.00 26.04
C VAL A 17 -19.75 -36.66 25.30
N VAL A 18 -20.89 -35.94 25.29
CA VAL A 18 -20.98 -34.57 24.74
C VAL A 18 -20.21 -33.56 25.60
N LEU A 19 -20.25 -33.67 26.94
CA LEU A 19 -19.45 -32.81 27.83
C LEU A 19 -17.95 -33.09 27.76
N LEU A 20 -17.54 -34.36 27.65
CA LEU A 20 -16.13 -34.72 27.49
C LEU A 20 -15.60 -34.33 26.10
N SER A 21 -16.40 -34.41 25.04
CA SER A 21 -15.97 -33.93 23.71
C SER A 21 -15.83 -32.41 23.65
N THR A 22 -16.61 -31.63 24.41
CA THR A 22 -16.37 -30.19 24.57
C THR A 22 -15.16 -29.85 25.44
N LEU A 23 -14.75 -30.74 26.35
CA LEU A 23 -13.55 -30.56 27.19
C LEU A 23 -12.23 -30.93 26.48
N PHE A 24 -12.28 -31.65 25.35
CA PHE A 24 -11.10 -32.02 24.56
C PHE A 24 -10.79 -31.07 23.38
N PHE A 25 -11.60 -30.04 23.13
CA PHE A 25 -11.38 -29.04 22.06
C PHE A 25 -11.12 -27.61 22.54
N SER A 26 -10.86 -27.39 23.83
CA SER A 26 -10.39 -26.11 24.34
C SER A 26 -9.06 -26.28 25.08
N GLN A 27 -8.06 -26.84 24.39
CA GLN A 27 -6.67 -26.62 24.71
C GLN A 27 -6.24 -25.33 24.00
N ASP A 28 -6.62 -24.18 24.57
CA ASP A 28 -5.87 -22.95 24.29
C ASP A 28 -4.47 -23.20 24.83
N GLY A 29 -3.55 -23.49 23.91
CA GLY A 29 -2.14 -23.65 24.21
C GLY A 29 -1.67 -22.42 24.95
N ASN A 30 -1.19 -22.64 26.17
CA ASN A 30 -0.56 -21.61 26.99
C ASN A 30 0.81 -21.31 26.36
N ASP A 31 0.79 -20.58 25.25
CA ASP A 31 1.91 -20.20 24.38
C ASP A 31 2.71 -19.05 25.04
N GLN A 32 3.10 -19.20 26.31
CA GLN A 32 3.80 -18.15 27.10
C GLN A 32 5.27 -18.46 27.39
N SER A 33 5.94 -19.23 26.52
CA SER A 33 7.42 -19.29 26.51
C SER A 33 7.99 -18.69 25.22
N PHE A 34 7.48 -17.53 24.79
CA PHE A 34 8.19 -16.73 23.80
C PHE A 34 9.29 -15.93 24.49
N ALA A 35 10.46 -15.84 23.86
CA ALA A 35 11.48 -14.87 24.25
C ALA A 35 10.81 -13.48 24.40
N SER A 36 11.15 -12.76 25.47
CA SER A 36 10.52 -11.53 25.97
C SER A 36 10.66 -10.35 25.00
N GLY A 37 9.99 -10.43 23.86
CA GLY A 37 10.00 -9.39 22.84
C GLY A 37 8.70 -8.58 22.81
N ARG A 38 8.81 -7.27 22.59
CA ARG A 38 7.63 -6.43 22.29
C ARG A 38 7.08 -6.81 20.91
N VAL A 39 5.84 -7.28 20.87
CA VAL A 39 5.11 -7.49 19.62
C VAL A 39 4.89 -6.13 18.96
N LEU A 40 5.47 -5.95 17.77
CA LEU A 40 5.36 -4.74 16.96
C LEU A 40 4.19 -4.83 15.98
N TYR A 41 3.90 -6.04 15.50
CA TYR A 41 2.75 -6.31 14.64
C TYR A 41 2.27 -7.75 14.83
N SER A 42 0.95 -7.96 14.81
CA SER A 42 0.36 -9.29 14.83
C SER A 42 -0.88 -9.36 13.96
N GLU A 43 -0.98 -10.42 13.16
CA GLU A 43 -2.19 -10.78 12.43
C GLU A 43 -2.58 -12.22 12.76
N LYS A 44 -3.77 -12.36 13.35
CA LYS A 44 -4.38 -13.65 13.67
C LYS A 44 -5.35 -14.13 12.60
N PHE A 45 -5.71 -13.26 11.65
CA PHE A 45 -6.71 -13.55 10.61
C PHE A 45 -8.10 -13.89 11.17
N ASP A 46 -8.41 -13.45 12.40
CA ASP A 46 -9.71 -13.64 13.04
C ASP A 46 -10.84 -13.00 12.21
N ALA A 47 -11.95 -13.72 12.05
CA ALA A 47 -13.09 -13.30 11.21
C ALA A 47 -13.80 -12.02 11.67
N GLU A 48 -13.45 -11.46 12.83
CA GLU A 48 -14.02 -10.22 13.35
C GLU A 48 -13.46 -8.96 12.65
N LYS A 49 -12.28 -9.04 12.03
CA LYS A 49 -11.73 -7.94 11.22
C LYS A 49 -12.28 -8.02 9.80
N SER A 50 -12.61 -6.87 9.20
CA SER A 50 -12.84 -6.81 7.75
C SER A 50 -11.57 -7.27 7.03
N GLY A 51 -11.70 -8.15 6.04
CA GLY A 51 -10.58 -8.64 5.24
C GLY A 51 -9.73 -7.51 4.67
N GLU A 52 -10.36 -6.40 4.28
CA GLU A 52 -9.70 -5.19 3.74
C GLU A 52 -8.73 -4.52 4.72
N LEU A 53 -8.82 -4.80 6.02
CA LEU A 53 -7.92 -4.27 7.04
C LEU A 53 -6.88 -5.30 7.50
N MET A 54 -7.05 -6.58 7.15
CA MET A 54 -6.11 -7.63 7.52
C MET A 54 -4.80 -7.46 6.78
N PHE A 55 -3.69 -7.71 7.48
CA PHE A 55 -2.36 -7.60 6.88
C PHE A 55 -2.09 -6.24 6.22
N LYS A 56 -2.51 -5.16 6.90
CA LYS A 56 -2.48 -3.77 6.39
C LYS A 56 -3.20 -3.58 5.04
N GLY A 57 -4.18 -4.43 4.72
CA GLY A 57 -4.97 -4.36 3.49
C GLY A 57 -4.28 -4.92 2.25
N HIS A 58 -3.20 -5.70 2.43
CA HIS A 58 -2.46 -6.27 1.30
C HIS A 58 -2.98 -7.63 0.82
N LEU A 59 -3.85 -8.31 1.58
CA LEU A 59 -4.32 -9.64 1.22
C LEU A 59 -5.25 -9.63 0.01
N LEU A 60 -5.22 -10.70 -0.77
CA LEU A 60 -6.18 -10.96 -1.83
C LEU A 60 -7.46 -11.56 -1.22
N PHE A 61 -8.62 -11.02 -1.59
CA PHE A 61 -9.90 -11.66 -1.37
C PHE A 61 -10.62 -11.82 -2.72
N GLY A 62 -11.07 -13.03 -3.03
CA GLY A 62 -11.59 -13.38 -4.35
C GLY A 62 -10.49 -13.86 -5.29
N ASN A 63 -10.70 -13.68 -6.60
CA ASN A 63 -9.86 -14.26 -7.65
C ASN A 63 -8.96 -13.20 -8.31
N ASP A 64 -7.70 -13.56 -8.56
CA ASP A 64 -6.73 -12.78 -9.31
C ASP A 64 -5.77 -13.71 -10.08
N GLY A 65 -6.06 -13.89 -11.37
CA GLY A 65 -5.33 -14.82 -12.24
C GLY A 65 -5.46 -16.27 -11.76
N ALA A 66 -4.31 -16.91 -11.52
CA ALA A 66 -4.24 -18.27 -10.99
C ALA A 66 -4.53 -18.37 -9.48
N TRP A 67 -4.68 -17.24 -8.79
CA TRP A 67 -4.78 -17.19 -7.34
C TRP A 67 -6.21 -16.88 -6.88
N ALA A 68 -6.66 -17.56 -5.83
CA ALA A 68 -7.89 -17.27 -5.11
C ALA A 68 -7.58 -17.10 -3.61
N GLY A 69 -7.99 -15.99 -3.03
CA GLY A 69 -7.82 -15.69 -1.60
C GLY A 69 -9.14 -15.71 -0.84
N SER A 70 -9.18 -16.36 0.31
CA SER A 70 -10.36 -16.47 1.17
C SER A 70 -9.98 -16.47 2.65
N LEU A 71 -11.00 -16.29 3.51
CA LEU A 71 -10.89 -16.46 4.94
C LEU A 71 -11.81 -17.59 5.39
N GLU A 72 -11.27 -18.59 6.10
CA GLU A 72 -12.07 -19.66 6.68
C GLU A 72 -11.59 -19.96 8.09
N ASN A 73 -12.52 -19.99 9.05
CA ASN A 73 -12.25 -20.36 10.45
C ASN A 73 -11.08 -19.58 11.09
N GLY A 74 -10.99 -18.28 10.80
CA GLY A 74 -9.92 -17.42 11.34
C GLY A 74 -8.56 -17.63 10.68
N ARG A 75 -8.51 -18.25 9.48
CA ARG A 75 -7.27 -18.49 8.74
C ARG A 75 -7.35 -17.90 7.36
N TYR A 76 -6.24 -17.33 6.92
CA TYR A 76 -6.11 -16.87 5.56
C TYR A 76 -5.71 -18.03 4.65
N ILE A 77 -6.51 -18.24 3.61
CA ILE A 77 -6.30 -19.30 2.63
C ILE A 77 -6.01 -18.66 1.30
N LEU A 78 -4.98 -19.17 0.66
CA LEU A 78 -4.60 -18.81 -0.69
C LEU A 78 -4.54 -20.11 -1.50
N GLU A 79 -5.21 -20.13 -2.65
CA GLU A 79 -5.25 -21.29 -3.53
C GLU A 79 -4.72 -20.93 -4.91
N ASN A 80 -3.94 -21.85 -5.49
CA ASN A 80 -3.55 -21.82 -6.89
C ASN A 80 -3.68 -23.20 -7.50
N SER A 81 -4.62 -23.33 -8.43
CA SER A 81 -4.97 -24.61 -9.06
C SER A 81 -4.40 -24.79 -10.46
N SER A 82 -3.77 -23.76 -11.06
CA SER A 82 -3.51 -23.76 -12.50
C SER A 82 -2.08 -23.42 -12.93
N ASP A 83 -1.30 -22.70 -12.14
CA ASP A 83 0.05 -22.26 -12.56
C ASP A 83 1.12 -22.72 -11.56
N ASN A 84 1.88 -23.76 -11.93
CA ASN A 84 2.93 -24.31 -11.07
C ASN A 84 4.17 -23.41 -10.94
N SER A 85 4.31 -22.38 -11.77
CA SER A 85 5.43 -21.44 -11.73
C SER A 85 5.10 -20.14 -10.99
N ALA A 86 3.82 -19.91 -10.69
CA ALA A 86 3.37 -18.68 -10.06
C ALA A 86 3.90 -18.53 -8.63
N VAL A 87 4.20 -17.29 -8.26
CA VAL A 87 4.55 -16.91 -6.89
C VAL A 87 3.66 -15.75 -6.49
N ARG A 88 3.05 -15.85 -5.31
CA ARG A 88 2.30 -14.78 -4.68
C ARG A 88 2.96 -14.43 -3.37
N TYR A 89 3.08 -13.15 -3.09
CA TYR A 89 3.52 -12.69 -1.80
C TYR A 89 2.81 -11.42 -1.37
N TYR A 90 2.70 -11.27 -0.06
CA TYR A 90 2.13 -10.11 0.61
C TYR A 90 3.17 -9.58 1.57
N TYR A 91 3.45 -8.29 1.54
CA TYR A 91 4.46 -7.71 2.41
C TYR A 91 4.06 -6.31 2.82
N PHE A 92 4.66 -5.85 3.92
CA PHE A 92 4.67 -4.45 4.30
C PHE A 92 6.04 -4.11 4.88
N SER A 93 6.40 -2.84 4.85
CA SER A 93 7.52 -2.32 5.63
C SER A 93 7.02 -1.96 7.03
N PRO A 94 7.71 -2.41 8.09
CA PRO A 94 7.51 -1.88 9.43
C PRO A 94 7.58 -0.35 9.42
N ASP A 95 6.83 0.28 10.33
CA ASP A 95 6.78 1.73 10.41
C ASP A 95 8.18 2.31 10.67
N THR A 96 8.44 3.53 10.17
CA THR A 96 9.76 4.17 10.23
C THR A 96 10.30 4.18 11.67
N GLY A 97 11.42 3.48 11.91
CA GLY A 97 12.07 3.38 13.22
C GLY A 97 12.25 1.95 13.74
N HIS A 98 11.58 0.96 13.14
CA HIS A 98 11.81 -0.44 13.47
C HIS A 98 12.82 -1.08 12.50
N SER A 99 14.01 -1.40 13.00
CA SER A 99 14.98 -2.20 12.26
C SER A 99 14.60 -3.67 12.32
N LEU A 100 14.84 -4.41 11.24
CA LEU A 100 14.78 -5.87 11.29
C LEU A 100 15.91 -6.49 12.14
N THR A 101 16.94 -5.73 12.49
CA THR A 101 17.98 -6.18 13.43
C THR A 101 17.39 -6.37 14.83
N ASN A 102 17.72 -7.50 15.46
CA ASN A 102 17.17 -7.93 16.75
C ASN A 102 15.65 -8.05 16.70
N SER A 103 15.15 -8.76 15.70
CA SER A 103 13.72 -8.99 15.53
C SER A 103 13.40 -10.45 15.28
N ARG A 104 12.15 -10.80 15.54
CA ARG A 104 11.57 -12.11 15.28
C ARG A 104 10.34 -11.93 14.40
N ILE A 105 10.33 -12.61 13.25
CA ILE A 105 9.14 -12.78 12.42
C ILE A 105 8.70 -14.22 12.54
N SER A 106 7.41 -14.49 12.71
CA SER A 106 6.87 -15.84 12.67
C SER A 106 5.50 -15.91 12.01
N VAL A 107 5.14 -17.09 11.50
CA VAL A 107 3.81 -17.41 10.99
C VAL A 107 3.57 -18.92 11.11
N GLU A 108 2.33 -19.32 11.30
CA GLU A 108 1.91 -20.71 11.16
C GLU A 108 1.51 -21.00 9.72
N VAL A 109 2.05 -22.08 9.17
CA VAL A 109 1.80 -22.52 7.80
C VAL A 109 1.22 -23.92 7.81
N ASP A 110 0.15 -24.12 7.05
CA ASP A 110 -0.46 -25.41 6.78
C ASP A 110 -0.89 -25.46 5.29
N GLY A 111 -1.30 -26.63 4.80
CA GLY A 111 -1.84 -26.74 3.45
C GLY A 111 -1.56 -28.04 2.71
N SER A 112 -1.95 -28.05 1.44
CA SER A 112 -1.65 -29.11 0.48
C SER A 112 -0.84 -28.55 -0.68
N PHE A 113 0.42 -28.98 -0.77
CA PHE A 113 1.36 -28.51 -1.78
C PHE A 113 1.51 -29.57 -2.88
N SER A 114 1.24 -29.19 -4.13
CA SER A 114 1.33 -30.14 -5.24
C SER A 114 2.78 -30.52 -5.52
N LYS A 115 2.98 -31.75 -6.01
CA LYS A 115 4.28 -32.23 -6.49
C LYS A 115 4.27 -32.19 -8.01
N ASN A 116 4.61 -31.02 -8.56
CA ASN A 116 4.77 -30.81 -10.00
C ASN A 116 6.26 -30.53 -10.32
N ASP A 117 6.57 -30.23 -11.58
CA ASP A 117 7.93 -29.90 -12.02
C ASP A 117 8.55 -28.70 -11.30
N PHE A 118 7.69 -27.85 -10.71
CA PHE A 118 8.07 -26.76 -9.83
C PHE A 118 7.71 -27.12 -8.40
N ASP A 119 8.66 -26.82 -7.51
CA ASP A 119 8.43 -26.90 -6.08
C ASP A 119 7.21 -26.04 -5.70
N SER A 120 6.38 -26.54 -4.77
CA SER A 120 5.27 -25.79 -4.18
C SER A 120 5.49 -25.65 -2.68
N GLY A 121 5.20 -24.49 -2.12
CA GLY A 121 5.43 -24.23 -0.70
C GLY A 121 4.87 -22.89 -0.21
N ALA A 122 4.87 -22.72 1.11
CA ALA A 122 4.43 -21.49 1.76
C ALA A 122 5.30 -21.13 2.96
N GLY A 123 5.38 -19.84 3.26
CA GLY A 123 6.10 -19.33 4.42
C GLY A 123 6.29 -17.83 4.46
N LEU A 124 7.46 -17.41 4.91
CA LEU A 124 7.79 -16.02 5.24
C LEU A 124 8.65 -15.37 4.16
N ILE A 125 8.50 -14.04 4.03
CA ILE A 125 9.47 -13.15 3.39
C ILE A 125 10.16 -12.30 4.46
N PHE A 126 11.45 -12.08 4.25
CA PHE A 126 12.32 -11.27 5.09
C PHE A 126 13.25 -10.40 4.25
N ASP A 127 13.53 -9.20 4.76
CA ASP A 127 14.46 -8.22 4.18
C ASP A 127 14.12 -7.84 2.73
N LEU A 128 12.83 -7.63 2.45
CA LEU A 128 12.37 -7.25 1.11
C LEU A 128 12.73 -5.80 0.80
N ASP A 129 13.44 -5.62 -0.31
CA ASP A 129 13.70 -4.35 -0.97
C ASP A 129 12.83 -4.24 -2.22
N SER A 130 11.88 -3.31 -2.21
CA SER A 130 10.98 -3.10 -3.36
C SER A 130 11.69 -2.55 -4.59
N GLY A 131 12.82 -1.86 -4.43
CA GLY A 131 13.60 -1.28 -5.53
C GLY A 131 14.38 -2.33 -6.29
N THR A 132 15.13 -3.17 -5.59
CA THR A 132 15.98 -4.22 -6.19
C THR A 132 15.26 -5.56 -6.34
N ARG A 133 14.05 -5.69 -5.77
CA ARG A 133 13.30 -6.96 -5.62
C ARG A 133 14.08 -8.03 -4.88
N PHE A 134 15.08 -7.63 -4.09
CA PHE A 134 15.80 -8.54 -3.21
C PHE A 134 14.90 -8.98 -2.06
N TYR A 135 14.91 -10.27 -1.73
CA TYR A 135 14.39 -10.77 -0.45
C TYR A 135 14.91 -12.18 -0.15
N LEU A 136 14.80 -12.58 1.12
CA LEU A 136 14.90 -13.96 1.57
C LEU A 136 13.50 -14.52 1.83
N ALA A 137 13.24 -15.73 1.36
CA ALA A 137 12.03 -16.48 1.66
C ALA A 137 12.38 -17.74 2.43
N PHE A 138 11.62 -18.03 3.48
CA PHE A 138 11.72 -19.25 4.27
C PHE A 138 10.40 -20.00 4.20
N VAL A 139 10.40 -21.16 3.56
CA VAL A 139 9.19 -21.88 3.19
C VAL A 139 9.22 -23.34 3.64
N ILE A 140 8.06 -23.87 4.00
CA ILE A 140 7.81 -25.31 4.00
C ILE A 140 7.33 -25.71 2.61
N MET A 141 7.83 -26.85 2.16
CA MET A 141 7.58 -27.40 0.84
C MET A 141 6.91 -28.78 1.00
N ASN A 142 6.61 -29.43 -0.11
CA ASN A 142 6.07 -30.79 -0.08
C ASN A 142 7.06 -31.78 0.60
N GLN A 143 6.55 -32.96 1.00
CA GLN A 143 7.37 -34.08 1.51
C GLN A 143 8.20 -33.80 2.79
N ASN A 144 7.72 -32.92 3.68
CA ASN A 144 8.44 -32.49 4.88
C ASN A 144 9.79 -31.81 4.57
N GLU A 145 9.86 -31.13 3.44
CA GLU A 145 11.01 -30.31 3.07
C GLU A 145 10.83 -28.86 3.51
N TYR A 146 11.94 -28.17 3.69
CA TYR A 146 12.00 -26.72 3.82
C TYR A 146 12.97 -26.14 2.79
N GLY A 147 12.77 -24.87 2.46
CA GLY A 147 13.66 -24.10 1.59
C GLY A 147 13.95 -22.72 2.15
N ILE A 148 15.20 -22.30 2.07
CA ILE A 148 15.61 -20.90 2.20
C ILE A 148 16.00 -20.43 0.81
N ILE A 149 15.22 -19.51 0.27
CA ILE A 149 15.32 -19.04 -1.11
C ILE A 149 15.71 -17.57 -1.07
N LYS A 150 16.72 -17.19 -1.84
CA LYS A 150 17.02 -15.80 -2.12
C LYS A 150 16.39 -15.44 -3.46
N ARG A 151 15.71 -14.29 -3.55
CA ARG A 151 15.36 -13.66 -4.82
C ARG A 151 16.17 -12.39 -4.97
N ASP A 152 16.68 -12.14 -6.17
CA ASP A 152 17.20 -10.85 -6.59
C ASP A 152 16.85 -10.58 -8.06
N GLU A 153 17.47 -9.58 -8.68
CA GLU A 153 17.27 -9.23 -10.09
C GLU A 153 17.54 -10.40 -11.06
N ASN A 154 18.38 -11.37 -10.67
CA ASN A 154 18.69 -12.55 -11.47
C ASN A 154 17.68 -13.69 -11.28
N GLY A 155 16.65 -13.50 -10.46
CA GLY A 155 15.60 -14.48 -10.18
C GLY A 155 15.79 -15.22 -8.86
N PHE A 156 15.28 -16.46 -8.79
CA PHE A 156 15.29 -17.27 -7.58
C PHE A 156 16.54 -18.14 -7.49
N LYS A 157 17.14 -18.17 -6.29
CA LYS A 157 18.25 -19.05 -5.95
C LYS A 157 17.97 -19.73 -4.62
N ILE A 158 17.95 -21.06 -4.62
CA ILE A 158 17.88 -21.85 -3.39
C ILE A 158 19.22 -21.73 -2.67
N MET A 159 19.21 -21.21 -1.45
CA MET A 159 20.38 -21.06 -0.59
C MET A 159 20.57 -22.29 0.32
N MET A 160 19.45 -22.84 0.80
CA MET A 160 19.40 -24.05 1.62
C MET A 160 18.12 -24.81 1.32
N ARG A 161 18.19 -26.14 1.30
CA ARG A 161 17.03 -27.04 1.19
C ARG A 161 17.32 -28.30 1.97
N GLY A 162 16.32 -28.85 2.64
CA GLY A 162 16.47 -30.11 3.37
C GLY A 162 15.17 -30.58 3.99
N THR A 163 15.26 -31.67 4.74
CA THR A 163 14.18 -32.17 5.60
C THR A 163 14.55 -31.91 7.06
N HIS A 164 13.56 -31.83 7.95
CA HIS A 164 13.80 -31.70 9.39
C HIS A 164 12.71 -32.41 10.20
N SER A 165 13.09 -33.04 11.31
CA SER A 165 12.15 -33.75 12.20
C SER A 165 11.15 -32.82 12.88
N ALA A 166 11.44 -31.52 12.92
CA ALA A 166 10.51 -30.51 13.43
C ALA A 166 9.30 -30.29 12.51
N ILE A 167 9.36 -30.69 11.23
CA ILE A 167 8.22 -30.54 10.32
C ILE A 167 7.23 -31.65 10.59
N VAL A 168 6.04 -31.27 11.07
CA VAL A 168 4.96 -32.20 11.40
C VAL A 168 3.96 -32.24 10.26
N ASN A 169 3.90 -33.38 9.57
CA ASN A 169 3.00 -33.56 8.42
C ASN A 169 1.53 -33.52 8.85
N GLY A 170 0.68 -32.85 8.05
CA GLY A 170 -0.75 -32.72 8.30
C GLY A 170 -1.12 -31.88 9.52
N LYS A 171 -0.18 -31.07 10.03
CA LYS A 171 -0.43 -30.07 11.08
C LYS A 171 0.17 -28.72 10.68
N PRO A 172 -0.36 -27.61 11.21
CA PRO A 172 0.31 -26.33 11.11
C PRO A 172 1.72 -26.39 11.67
N ASN A 173 2.66 -25.77 10.96
CA ASN A 173 4.05 -25.63 11.36
C ASN A 173 4.38 -24.15 11.53
N ARG A 174 4.92 -23.77 12.69
CA ARG A 174 5.35 -22.40 12.95
C ARG A 174 6.74 -22.20 12.35
N LEU A 175 6.82 -21.32 11.35
CA LEU A 175 8.07 -20.83 10.81
C LEU A 175 8.47 -19.57 11.57
N SER A 176 9.74 -19.46 11.94
CA SER A 176 10.29 -18.25 12.54
C SER A 176 11.62 -17.87 11.92
N ILE A 177 11.82 -16.57 11.74
CA ILE A 177 13.07 -15.94 11.35
C ILE A 177 13.49 -15.05 12.51
N ILE A 178 14.66 -15.34 13.09
CA ILE A 178 15.28 -14.51 14.12
C ILE A 178 16.47 -13.79 13.48
N SER A 179 16.38 -12.47 13.39
CA SER A 179 17.45 -11.65 12.86
C SER A 179 18.20 -10.98 13.99
N GLU A 180 19.50 -11.22 14.04
CA GLU A 180 20.47 -10.54 14.89
C GLU A 180 21.39 -9.69 14.00
N LYS A 181 22.33 -8.97 14.60
CA LYS A 181 23.21 -8.03 13.90
C LYS A 181 24.04 -8.67 12.76
N GLU A 182 24.44 -9.93 12.91
CA GLU A 182 25.35 -10.60 11.97
C GLU A 182 24.80 -11.92 11.40
N LYS A 183 23.65 -12.37 11.91
CA LYS A 183 23.09 -13.69 11.65
C LYS A 183 21.57 -13.61 11.53
N VAL A 184 21.04 -14.36 10.58
CA VAL A 184 19.61 -14.67 10.49
C VAL A 184 19.44 -16.17 10.72
N ALA A 185 18.75 -16.54 11.79
CA ALA A 185 18.43 -17.92 12.15
C ALA A 185 17.01 -18.28 11.68
N PHE A 186 16.85 -19.51 11.21
CA PHE A 186 15.60 -20.06 10.73
C PHE A 186 15.16 -21.20 11.64
N LEU A 187 13.93 -21.14 12.12
CA LEU A 187 13.39 -22.10 13.07
C LEU A 187 12.07 -22.67 12.55
N ILE A 188 11.87 -23.98 12.75
CA ILE A 188 10.58 -24.66 12.55
C ILE A 188 10.14 -25.20 13.89
N ASN A 189 8.95 -24.84 14.34
CA ASN A 189 8.39 -25.27 15.64
C ASN A 189 9.41 -25.08 16.78
N GLU A 190 9.98 -23.86 16.86
CA GLU A 190 11.02 -23.44 17.82
C GLU A 190 12.37 -24.19 17.74
N GLN A 191 12.58 -25.06 16.77
CA GLN A 191 13.87 -25.72 16.55
C GLN A 191 14.64 -25.03 15.44
N GLU A 192 15.86 -24.55 15.73
CA GLU A 192 16.76 -23.98 14.72
C GLU A 192 17.17 -25.06 13.71
N ILE A 193 16.86 -24.80 12.44
CA ILE A 193 17.19 -25.70 11.33
C ILE A 193 18.44 -25.24 10.56
N GLY A 194 18.82 -23.97 10.72
CA GLY A 194 19.95 -23.38 10.03
C GLY A 194 20.02 -21.86 10.23
N SER A 195 21.12 -21.28 9.75
CA SER A 195 21.31 -19.83 9.77
C SER A 195 22.17 -19.35 8.61
N LEU A 196 22.03 -18.07 8.27
CA LEU A 196 22.84 -17.39 7.26
C LEU A 196 23.55 -16.19 7.90
N GLY A 197 24.79 -15.95 7.48
CA GLY A 197 25.44 -14.68 7.75
C GLY A 197 24.73 -13.60 6.95
N HIS A 198 24.27 -12.55 7.61
CA HIS A 198 23.47 -11.51 6.98
C HIS A 198 23.82 -10.15 7.57
N ARG A 199 24.09 -9.20 6.68
CA ARG A 199 24.16 -7.79 7.03
C ARG A 199 22.82 -7.21 6.61
N SER A 200 21.99 -6.79 7.57
CA SER A 200 20.72 -6.17 7.22
C SER A 200 21.00 -4.97 6.32
N GLY A 201 20.38 -4.94 5.14
CA GLY A 201 20.39 -3.77 4.29
C GLY A 201 19.54 -2.65 4.90
N GLU A 202 19.32 -1.58 4.12
CA GLU A 202 18.24 -0.62 4.40
C GLU A 202 16.85 -1.21 4.07
N ALA A 203 16.82 -2.41 3.50
CA ALA A 203 15.61 -3.17 3.24
C ALA A 203 14.94 -3.57 4.55
N ASN A 204 13.61 -3.51 4.58
CA ASN A 204 12.85 -3.76 5.80
C ASN A 204 11.53 -4.49 5.54
N GLY A 205 11.22 -4.90 4.30
CA GLY A 205 9.96 -5.56 4.00
C GLY A 205 9.88 -6.97 4.60
N ILE A 206 8.75 -7.28 5.23
CA ILE A 206 8.44 -8.61 5.78
C ILE A 206 7.07 -9.06 5.31
N GLY A 207 6.84 -10.37 5.23
CA GLY A 207 5.49 -10.85 5.01
C GLY A 207 5.32 -12.32 4.69
N LEU A 208 4.32 -12.64 3.89
CA LEU A 208 3.89 -13.99 3.52
C LEU A 208 4.26 -14.32 2.08
N LEU A 209 4.54 -15.59 1.80
CA LEU A 209 4.76 -16.08 0.44
C LEU A 209 4.14 -17.45 0.23
N ALA A 210 3.55 -17.64 -0.96
CA ALA A 210 3.15 -18.91 -1.52
C ALA A 210 3.76 -19.06 -2.92
N LEU A 211 4.25 -20.25 -3.24
CA LEU A 211 4.84 -20.57 -4.53
C LEU A 211 4.28 -21.89 -5.05
N GLY A 212 4.06 -21.94 -6.37
CA GLY A 212 3.53 -23.10 -7.08
C GLY A 212 2.03 -23.32 -6.88
N THR A 213 1.59 -24.55 -7.13
CA THR A 213 0.19 -24.97 -7.07
C THR A 213 -0.14 -25.67 -5.76
N GLY A 214 -1.26 -25.30 -5.15
CA GLY A 214 -1.71 -25.89 -3.90
C GLY A 214 -2.73 -25.04 -3.17
N ARG A 215 -3.04 -25.47 -1.96
CA ARG A 215 -3.80 -24.72 -0.97
C ARG A 215 -2.87 -24.36 0.16
N PHE A 216 -2.67 -23.07 0.38
CA PHE A 216 -1.71 -22.50 1.33
C PHE A 216 -2.48 -21.80 2.44
N ILE A 217 -2.24 -22.18 3.68
CA ILE A 217 -2.97 -21.67 4.85
C ILE A 217 -1.97 -20.92 5.74
N PHE A 218 -2.34 -19.71 6.13
CA PHE A 218 -1.55 -18.86 7.01
C PHE A 218 -2.37 -18.49 8.25
N ASP A 219 -1.70 -18.53 9.40
CA ASP A 219 -2.27 -18.16 10.69
C ASP A 219 -1.19 -17.52 11.58
N ASN A 220 -1.60 -16.74 12.59
CA ASN A 220 -0.75 -16.21 13.66
C ASN A 220 0.58 -15.59 13.19
N PHE A 221 0.51 -14.65 12.24
CA PHE A 221 1.68 -13.87 11.83
C PHE A 221 2.07 -12.91 12.96
N ILE A 222 3.35 -12.92 13.35
CA ILE A 222 3.88 -12.08 14.42
C ILE A 222 5.19 -11.45 13.95
N PHE A 223 5.36 -10.16 14.21
CA PHE A 223 6.62 -9.45 14.14
C PHE A 223 6.88 -8.80 15.50
N ALA A 224 8.01 -9.12 16.11
CA ALA A 224 8.38 -8.66 17.45
C ALA A 224 9.84 -8.21 17.49
N SER A 225 10.16 -7.21 18.31
CA SER A 225 11.55 -6.87 18.66
C SER A 225 12.06 -7.83 19.72
N ILE A 226 13.32 -8.25 19.62
CA ILE A 226 14.02 -9.04 20.63
C ILE A 226 14.79 -8.07 21.51
N GLU A 227 14.42 -7.97 22.79
CA GLU A 227 15.20 -7.19 23.75
C GLU A 227 16.56 -7.86 23.98
N SER A 228 17.64 -7.10 23.75
CA SER A 228 19.01 -7.61 23.76
C SER A 228 19.50 -8.03 25.16
N ASP A 229 18.78 -7.64 26.22
CA ASP A 229 19.28 -7.65 27.59
C ASP A 229 19.11 -8.99 28.33
N HIS A 230 18.49 -10.01 27.72
CA HIS A 230 18.20 -11.29 28.39
C HIS A 230 18.90 -12.55 27.85
N LEU A 231 19.78 -12.45 26.86
CA LEU A 231 20.50 -13.63 26.33
C LEU A 231 21.83 -13.97 27.06
N ILE A 232 22.15 -13.29 28.16
CA ILE A 232 23.32 -13.62 29.00
C ILE A 232 22.93 -13.64 30.49
N SER A 233 22.11 -14.60 30.92
CA SER A 233 22.25 -15.19 32.26
C SER A 233 21.56 -16.55 32.35
N LYS A 234 22.36 -17.62 32.30
CA LYS A 234 22.00 -18.86 33.00
C LYS A 234 22.17 -18.58 34.50
N ASP A 235 21.07 -18.36 35.21
CA ASP A 235 21.04 -18.80 36.61
C ASP A 235 19.63 -19.18 37.06
N ASN A 236 19.56 -20.33 37.71
CA ASN A 236 18.36 -20.94 38.25
C ASN A 236 17.98 -20.25 39.56
N ARG A 237 16.75 -19.75 39.67
CA ARG A 237 15.96 -19.80 40.91
C ARG A 237 14.51 -19.45 40.60
N GLY A 238 13.61 -20.35 41.01
CA GLY A 238 12.18 -20.21 40.83
C GLY A 238 11.56 -19.24 41.83
N GLU A 239 10.39 -18.72 41.47
CA GLU A 239 9.30 -18.42 42.40
C GLU A 239 8.00 -18.10 41.64
N ASP A 240 6.91 -18.28 42.38
CA ASP A 240 5.49 -18.38 42.00
C ASP A 240 4.92 -17.26 41.11
N LYS A 241 3.96 -17.64 40.25
CA LYS A 241 3.03 -16.70 39.59
C LYS A 241 1.57 -17.05 39.85
N GLN A 242 0.86 -16.12 40.49
CA GLN A 242 -0.60 -16.11 40.57
C GLN A 242 -1.22 -15.73 39.21
N ALA A 243 -2.30 -16.41 38.85
CA ALA A 243 -3.03 -16.22 37.60
C ALA A 243 -3.97 -15.00 37.67
N VAL A 244 -3.89 -14.13 36.68
CA VAL A 244 -4.85 -13.04 36.43
C VAL A 244 -5.70 -13.41 35.20
N THR A 245 -7.01 -13.48 35.39
CA THR A 245 -7.99 -13.82 34.35
C THR A 245 -8.41 -12.55 33.60
N VAL A 246 -8.27 -12.53 32.26
CA VAL A 246 -8.75 -11.43 31.40
C VAL A 246 -10.02 -11.86 30.65
N ARG A 247 -11.06 -11.02 30.70
CA ARG A 247 -12.35 -11.19 30.01
C ARG A 247 -12.39 -10.40 28.69
N LYS A 248 -13.25 -10.88 27.80
CA LYS A 248 -13.62 -10.43 26.44
C LYS A 248 -13.77 -8.88 26.32
N SER A 249 -13.26 -8.30 25.22
CA SER A 249 -13.16 -6.86 24.98
C SER A 249 -14.51 -6.22 24.64
N ASP A 250 -15.16 -5.66 25.64
CA ASP A 250 -16.05 -4.52 25.44
C ASP A 250 -15.19 -3.31 24.99
N SER A 251 -15.76 -2.44 24.16
CA SER A 251 -15.16 -1.16 23.75
C SER A 251 -14.47 -0.49 24.94
N ILE A 252 -13.13 -0.52 24.96
CA ILE A 252 -12.33 -0.03 26.07
C ILE A 252 -12.52 1.48 26.12
N SER A 253 -13.44 1.92 26.97
CA SER A 253 -13.57 3.33 27.32
C SER A 253 -12.26 3.72 28.00
N LEU A 254 -11.47 4.55 27.34
CA LEU A 254 -10.26 5.10 27.94
C LEU A 254 -10.66 5.80 29.24
N LEU A 255 -10.06 5.38 30.35
CA LEU A 255 -10.20 6.12 31.59
C LEU A 255 -9.61 7.52 31.37
N PRO A 256 -10.30 8.58 31.82
CA PRO A 256 -9.80 9.94 31.67
C PRO A 256 -8.44 10.08 32.36
N LEU A 257 -7.46 10.62 31.64
CA LEU A 257 -6.11 10.80 32.15
C LEU A 257 -6.08 12.08 32.99
N SER A 258 -5.34 12.05 34.09
CA SER A 258 -5.13 13.25 34.89
C SER A 258 -4.09 14.15 34.20
N PRO A 259 -4.40 15.44 33.96
CA PRO A 259 -3.44 16.34 33.33
C PRO A 259 -2.20 16.51 34.21
N PRO A 260 -0.97 16.54 33.63
CA PRO A 260 0.24 16.77 34.40
C PRO A 260 0.26 18.16 35.04
N LYS A 261 1.14 18.34 36.04
CA LYS A 261 1.29 19.63 36.74
C LYS A 261 1.52 20.78 35.76
N GLY A 262 0.66 21.79 35.84
CA GLY A 262 0.69 22.97 34.98
C GLY A 262 -0.25 22.92 33.78
N PHE A 263 -0.81 21.75 33.46
CA PHE A 263 -1.85 21.62 32.44
C PHE A 263 -3.23 21.84 33.05
N THR A 264 -4.13 22.50 32.30
CA THR A 264 -5.52 22.70 32.66
C THR A 264 -6.41 21.92 31.69
N PRO A 265 -7.29 21.02 32.16
CA PRO A 265 -8.19 20.30 31.26
C PRO A 265 -9.25 21.23 30.66
N VAL A 266 -9.65 20.96 29.42
CA VAL A 266 -10.70 21.70 28.69
C VAL A 266 -11.87 20.78 28.43
N ASP A 267 -13.08 21.26 28.71
CA ASP A 267 -14.31 20.55 28.34
C ASP A 267 -14.62 20.76 26.85
N THR A 268 -14.54 19.69 26.08
CA THR A 268 -14.67 19.68 24.62
C THR A 268 -15.97 19.05 24.13
N LYS A 269 -16.78 18.48 25.02
CA LYS A 269 -17.93 17.62 24.69
C LYS A 269 -17.59 16.43 23.77
N ALA A 270 -16.31 16.10 23.58
CA ALA A 270 -15.85 15.12 22.60
C ALA A 270 -15.91 13.67 23.10
N GLY A 271 -16.86 13.35 23.97
CA GLY A 271 -16.96 12.03 24.61
C GLY A 271 -15.71 11.71 25.45
N ASN A 272 -14.97 10.68 25.03
CA ASN A 272 -13.74 10.23 25.70
C ASN A 272 -12.49 11.02 25.28
N GLY A 273 -12.59 11.85 24.22
CA GLY A 273 -11.51 12.71 23.78
C GLY A 273 -11.16 13.76 24.83
N GLN A 274 -9.86 13.96 25.05
CA GLN A 274 -9.35 14.89 26.05
C GLN A 274 -8.60 16.05 25.40
N ALA A 275 -8.69 17.21 26.05
CA ALA A 275 -7.94 18.39 25.69
C ALA A 275 -7.33 19.03 26.93
N TRP A 276 -6.05 19.36 26.85
CA TRP A 276 -5.32 20.02 27.94
C TRP A 276 -4.63 21.28 27.43
N LEU A 277 -4.62 22.34 28.23
CA LEU A 277 -3.93 23.60 27.95
C LEU A 277 -2.72 23.75 28.85
N TYR A 278 -1.62 24.24 28.28
CA TYR A 278 -0.41 24.57 29.00
C TYR A 278 0.08 25.95 28.60
N ASN A 279 0.43 26.81 29.56
CA ASN A 279 0.93 28.15 29.30
C ASN A 279 2.47 28.18 29.46
N SER A 280 3.15 28.35 28.34
CA SER A 280 4.61 28.50 28.18
C SER A 280 5.01 29.98 28.18
N ARG A 281 4.87 30.66 29.32
CA ARG A 281 5.21 32.09 29.47
C ARG A 281 6.68 32.44 29.17
N GLY A 282 7.57 31.45 29.28
CA GLY A 282 9.01 31.65 29.07
C GLY A 282 9.50 31.35 27.65
N ALA A 283 8.66 30.80 26.78
CA ALA A 283 9.09 30.38 25.45
C ALA A 283 9.27 31.59 24.52
N ALA A 284 10.39 31.63 23.78
CA ALA A 284 10.68 32.67 22.80
C ALA A 284 10.03 32.41 21.43
N SER A 285 9.57 31.18 21.18
CA SER A 285 8.92 30.77 19.92
C SER A 285 7.90 29.66 20.13
N SER A 286 7.01 29.45 19.15
CA SER A 286 6.03 28.35 19.14
C SER A 286 6.70 26.98 19.21
N ARG A 287 7.89 26.84 18.61
CA ARG A 287 8.70 25.62 18.65
C ARG A 287 9.24 25.33 20.05
N GLU A 288 9.73 26.36 20.74
CA GLU A 288 10.20 26.22 22.12
C GLU A 288 9.04 25.88 23.06
N ALA A 289 7.88 26.53 22.88
CA ALA A 289 6.67 26.21 23.61
C ALA A 289 6.21 24.76 23.38
N LEU A 290 6.27 24.27 22.14
CA LEU A 290 5.98 22.87 21.82
C LEU A 290 6.96 21.92 22.53
N MET A 291 8.26 22.20 22.48
CA MET A 291 9.27 21.36 23.12
C MET A 291 9.11 21.33 24.65
N GLU A 292 8.79 22.47 25.27
CA GLU A 292 8.47 22.53 26.69
C GLU A 292 7.22 21.70 27.01
N THR A 293 6.18 21.81 26.18
CA THR A 293 4.93 21.04 26.30
C THR A 293 5.22 19.54 26.24
N LEU A 294 5.99 19.09 25.25
CA LEU A 294 6.37 17.69 25.09
C LEU A 294 7.19 17.16 26.28
N ASN A 295 8.13 17.95 26.78
CA ASN A 295 8.93 17.56 27.94
C ASN A 295 8.08 17.37 29.20
N ARG A 296 7.05 18.18 29.39
CA ARG A 296 6.09 18.01 30.51
C ARG A 296 5.13 16.85 30.30
N LEU A 297 4.69 16.60 29.07
CA LEU A 297 3.88 15.43 28.75
C LEU A 297 4.66 14.13 28.98
N ARG A 298 5.97 14.08 28.69
CA ARG A 298 6.83 12.92 29.00
C ARG A 298 6.99 12.66 30.50
N GLN A 299 6.79 13.68 31.34
CA GLN A 299 6.77 13.53 32.80
C GLN A 299 5.39 13.10 33.33
N SER A 300 4.41 12.94 32.45
CA SER A 300 3.04 12.53 32.76
C SER A 300 2.84 11.03 32.53
N GLN A 301 1.58 10.60 32.49
CA GLN A 301 1.20 9.23 32.13
C GLN A 301 1.34 8.93 30.62
N MET A 302 1.82 9.88 29.81
CA MET A 302 2.12 9.67 28.38
C MET A 302 3.58 9.27 28.17
N ASN A 303 3.80 8.00 27.86
CA ASN A 303 5.09 7.43 27.50
C ASN A 303 5.26 7.39 25.98
N ASN A 304 6.50 7.24 25.50
CA ASN A 304 6.82 7.01 24.09
C ASN A 304 6.17 8.01 23.12
N ILE A 305 6.20 9.30 23.43
CA ILE A 305 5.61 10.32 22.55
C ILE A 305 6.39 10.37 21.22
N ILE A 306 5.73 9.97 20.13
CA ILE A 306 6.22 9.99 18.74
C ILE A 306 5.54 11.14 18.02
N LEU A 307 6.31 12.00 17.33
CA LEU A 307 5.78 13.05 16.47
C LEU A 307 5.67 12.53 15.04
N TYR A 308 4.47 12.58 14.46
CA TYR A 308 4.25 12.12 13.09
C TYR A 308 4.52 13.22 12.06
N SER A 309 4.15 14.46 12.38
CA SER A 309 4.30 15.61 11.48
C SER A 309 4.19 16.91 12.26
N ALA A 310 4.89 17.95 11.82
CA ALA A 310 4.81 19.29 12.39
C ALA A 310 4.77 20.38 11.30
N VAL A 311 3.90 21.37 11.51
CA VAL A 311 3.67 22.52 10.63
C VAL A 311 3.81 23.76 11.48
N ALA A 312 4.79 24.61 11.16
CA ALA A 312 5.06 25.84 11.91
C ALA A 312 4.88 27.04 10.99
N ASP A 313 4.34 28.12 11.55
CA ASP A 313 4.41 29.43 10.92
C ASP A 313 5.86 29.92 10.84
N ILE A 314 6.20 30.63 9.77
CA ILE A 314 7.56 31.13 9.50
C ILE A 314 8.02 32.16 10.54
N ASN A 315 7.09 32.90 11.14
CA ASN A 315 7.41 33.87 12.19
C ASN A 315 7.50 33.21 13.57
N GLY A 316 7.32 31.89 13.66
CA GLY A 316 7.37 31.14 14.92
C GLY A 316 6.22 31.50 15.87
N LEU A 317 5.12 32.02 15.34
CA LEU A 317 3.95 32.40 16.14
C LEU A 317 3.02 31.22 16.41
N GLU A 318 3.04 30.21 15.54
CA GLU A 318 2.25 29.00 15.66
C GLU A 318 3.06 27.76 15.29
N ILE A 319 2.77 26.64 15.93
CA ILE A 319 3.15 25.30 15.44
C ILE A 319 2.04 24.32 15.77
N ARG A 320 1.75 23.43 14.83
CA ARG A 320 0.82 22.31 15.00
C ARG A 320 1.59 21.02 14.75
N THR A 321 1.46 20.04 15.62
CA THR A 321 2.09 18.73 15.42
C THR A 321 1.11 17.61 15.71
N LEU A 322 1.13 16.57 14.88
CA LEU A 322 0.46 15.31 15.18
C LEU A 322 1.39 14.44 16.02
N PHE A 323 0.82 13.71 16.97
CA PHE A 323 1.59 12.81 17.83
C PHE A 323 0.82 11.53 18.18
N GLY A 324 1.57 10.51 18.60
CA GLY A 324 1.09 9.30 19.24
C GLY A 324 1.83 9.09 20.56
N ALA A 325 1.18 8.47 21.54
CA ALA A 325 1.78 8.16 22.84
C ALA A 325 1.14 6.91 23.46
N ASP A 326 1.91 6.20 24.29
CA ASP A 326 1.43 5.09 25.10
C ASP A 326 0.95 5.62 26.46
N THR A 327 -0.23 5.19 26.91
CA THR A 327 -0.79 5.56 28.22
C THR A 327 -1.19 4.30 29.00
N PRO A 328 -1.40 4.36 30.33
CA PRO A 328 -1.88 3.22 31.11
C PRO A 328 -3.20 2.63 30.58
N SER A 329 -4.00 3.45 29.89
CA SER A 329 -5.28 3.06 29.28
C SER A 329 -5.16 2.56 27.83
N GLY A 330 -3.98 2.65 27.20
CA GLY A 330 -3.75 2.26 25.81
C GLY A 330 -3.03 3.33 24.99
N GLU A 331 -2.86 3.07 23.69
CA GLU A 331 -2.33 4.05 22.74
C GLU A 331 -3.32 5.23 22.60
N VAL A 332 -2.78 6.45 22.57
CA VAL A 332 -3.52 7.65 22.19
C VAL A 332 -2.85 8.32 21.01
N ARG A 333 -3.66 8.99 20.19
CA ARG A 333 -3.20 9.83 19.08
C ARG A 333 -3.84 11.19 19.18
N GLY A 334 -3.15 12.20 18.69
CA GLY A 334 -3.58 13.56 18.91
C GLY A 334 -2.83 14.62 18.12
N MET A 335 -3.13 15.86 18.48
CA MET A 335 -2.52 17.06 17.95
C MET A 335 -2.12 17.98 19.10
N ILE A 336 -0.93 18.58 19.00
CA ILE A 336 -0.51 19.70 19.86
C ILE A 336 -0.49 20.97 19.00
N ILE A 337 -1.14 22.03 19.49
CA ILE A 337 -1.12 23.36 18.88
C ILE A 337 -0.44 24.30 19.87
N SER A 338 0.70 24.91 19.53
CA SER A 338 1.34 25.95 20.33
C SER A 338 1.27 27.28 19.60
N ALA A 339 0.70 28.29 20.25
CA ALA A 339 0.33 29.58 19.66
C ALA A 339 0.73 30.74 20.58
N LYS A 340 1.25 31.83 19.99
CA LYS A 340 1.64 33.04 20.74
C LYS A 340 0.41 33.81 21.24
N ASP A 341 0.37 34.09 22.54
CA ASP A 341 -0.59 34.99 23.18
C ASP A 341 0.10 36.30 23.63
N ASP A 342 -0.66 37.22 24.25
CA ASP A 342 -0.15 38.50 24.73
C ASP A 342 0.90 38.37 25.85
N THR A 343 0.97 37.21 26.51
CA THR A 343 1.80 36.94 27.69
C THR A 343 2.90 35.90 27.48
N GLY A 344 3.00 35.33 26.27
CA GLY A 344 3.90 34.21 25.95
C GLY A 344 3.30 33.28 24.90
N PHE A 345 3.31 31.98 25.18
CA PHE A 345 2.71 30.97 24.31
C PHE A 345 1.75 30.08 25.10
N ILE A 346 0.66 29.67 24.46
CA ILE A 346 -0.25 28.65 24.96
C ILE A 346 -0.20 27.43 24.06
N SER A 347 -0.14 26.25 24.66
CA SER A 347 -0.16 24.97 23.99
C SER A 347 -1.43 24.21 24.33
N ALA A 348 -2.19 23.78 23.32
CA ALA A 348 -3.31 22.86 23.45
C ALA A 348 -2.90 21.46 23.01
N CYS A 349 -2.99 20.47 23.89
CA CYS A 349 -2.80 19.05 23.60
C CYS A 349 -4.17 18.39 23.49
N LEU A 350 -4.53 17.91 22.29
CA LEU A 350 -5.80 17.28 21.95
C LEU A 350 -5.55 15.82 21.61
N PHE A 351 -6.20 14.87 22.25
CA PHE A 351 -5.95 13.45 21.96
C PHE A 351 -7.12 12.54 22.33
N ASP A 352 -7.14 11.38 21.70
CA ASP A 352 -8.11 10.30 21.93
C ASP A 352 -7.48 8.95 21.53
N SER A 353 -8.20 7.86 21.73
CA SER A 353 -7.89 6.56 21.13
C SER A 353 -7.77 6.67 19.59
N PRO A 354 -6.86 5.90 18.95
CA PRO A 354 -6.75 5.86 17.50
C PRO A 354 -8.09 5.62 16.78
N ALA A 355 -8.96 4.78 17.34
CA ALA A 355 -10.26 4.45 16.76
C ALA A 355 -11.29 5.60 16.83
N SER A 356 -11.21 6.47 17.84
CA SER A 356 -12.21 7.53 18.06
C SER A 356 -11.76 8.90 17.56
N LEU A 357 -10.44 9.11 17.40
CA LEU A 357 -9.86 10.42 17.06
C LEU A 357 -10.50 11.07 15.83
N GLY A 358 -10.78 10.30 14.78
CA GLY A 358 -11.41 10.84 13.56
C GLY A 358 -12.78 11.48 13.80
N ALA A 359 -13.57 10.92 14.73
CA ALA A 359 -14.88 11.44 15.10
C ALA A 359 -14.80 12.60 16.12
N THR A 360 -13.81 12.58 17.02
CA THR A 360 -13.73 13.51 18.15
C THR A 360 -12.89 14.76 17.87
N LEU A 361 -11.95 14.70 16.91
CA LEU A 361 -10.98 15.78 16.65
C LEU A 361 -11.63 17.14 16.38
N ASN A 362 -12.71 17.21 15.60
CA ASN A 362 -13.40 18.48 15.32
C ASN A 362 -13.98 19.11 16.59
N LEU A 363 -14.56 18.30 17.48
CA LEU A 363 -15.10 18.77 18.76
C LEU A 363 -13.98 19.21 19.71
N LEU A 364 -12.87 18.47 19.74
CA LEU A 364 -11.66 18.82 20.47
C LEU A 364 -11.11 20.18 20.05
N ILE A 365 -10.95 20.40 18.73
CA ILE A 365 -10.48 21.67 18.16
C ILE A 365 -11.45 22.81 18.52
N GLN A 366 -12.76 22.59 18.37
CA GLN A 366 -13.77 23.59 18.72
C GLN A 366 -13.69 23.96 20.21
N GLY A 367 -13.51 22.98 21.10
CA GLY A 367 -13.39 23.20 22.54
C GLY A 367 -12.18 24.07 22.89
N VAL A 368 -11.00 23.79 22.33
CA VAL A 368 -9.78 24.57 22.63
C VAL A 368 -9.68 25.88 21.87
N SER A 369 -10.39 26.05 20.75
CA SER A 369 -10.32 27.26 19.92
C SER A 369 -10.70 28.54 20.67
N ARG A 370 -11.47 28.43 21.76
CA ARG A 370 -11.84 29.55 22.63
C ARG A 370 -10.72 30.01 23.56
N HIS A 371 -9.71 29.17 23.74
CA HIS A 371 -8.58 29.39 24.64
C HIS A 371 -7.29 29.71 23.89
N LEU A 372 -7.19 29.34 22.62
CA LEU A 372 -6.07 29.69 21.78
C LEU A 372 -6.21 31.15 21.30
N PRO A 373 -5.13 31.94 21.31
CA PRO A 373 -5.11 33.29 20.77
C PRO A 373 -5.50 33.22 19.30
N SER A 374 -6.33 34.17 18.85
CA SER A 374 -6.59 34.33 17.42
C SER A 374 -5.33 34.90 16.78
N LEU A 375 -4.43 34.02 16.36
CA LEU A 375 -3.18 34.40 15.68
C LEU A 375 -3.42 35.14 14.36
N TYR A 376 -4.65 35.06 13.84
CA TYR A 376 -5.13 35.81 12.69
C TYR A 376 -6.22 36.78 13.17
N SER A 377 -5.82 37.93 13.71
CA SER A 377 -6.75 39.02 14.08
C SER A 377 -7.36 39.75 12.87
N GLU A 378 -6.99 39.36 11.65
CA GLU A 378 -7.86 39.55 10.48
C GLU A 378 -8.65 38.27 10.19
N LYS A 379 -9.39 37.79 11.21
CA LYS A 379 -10.48 36.86 10.99
C LYS A 379 -11.47 37.55 10.05
N ARG A 380 -11.40 37.28 8.75
CA ARG A 380 -12.63 37.11 7.99
C ARG A 380 -13.35 35.96 8.68
N SER A 381 -14.31 36.28 9.55
CA SER A 381 -15.19 35.26 10.09
C SER A 381 -15.74 34.47 8.90
N PRO A 382 -15.74 33.13 8.91
CA PRO A 382 -16.37 32.35 7.86
C PRO A 382 -17.83 32.78 7.59
N GLN A 383 -18.46 33.43 8.58
CA GLN A 383 -19.81 33.99 8.47
C GLN A 383 -19.94 35.21 7.54
N ASP A 384 -18.85 35.90 7.19
CA ASP A 384 -18.87 37.06 6.27
C ASP A 384 -18.49 36.69 4.83
N ILE A 385 -18.23 35.41 4.54
CA ILE A 385 -17.96 34.96 3.18
C ILE A 385 -19.28 34.92 2.41
N LYS A 386 -19.43 35.84 1.45
CA LYS A 386 -20.55 35.82 0.51
C LYS A 386 -20.32 34.70 -0.50
N TRP A 387 -20.96 33.56 -0.26
CA TRP A 387 -20.91 32.42 -1.14
C TRP A 387 -21.78 32.63 -2.39
N ARG A 388 -21.30 32.15 -3.54
CA ARG A 388 -22.05 32.04 -4.79
C ARG A 388 -21.87 30.65 -5.37
N GLN A 389 -22.92 30.11 -5.96
CA GLN A 389 -22.77 28.90 -6.78
C GLN A 389 -22.09 29.29 -8.10
N ALA A 390 -21.09 28.51 -8.50
CA ALA A 390 -20.40 28.62 -9.77
C ALA A 390 -20.59 27.32 -10.56
N MET A 391 -20.85 27.46 -11.86
CA MET A 391 -20.91 26.33 -12.78
C MET A 391 -19.53 26.13 -13.43
N ILE A 392 -19.16 24.87 -13.65
CA ILE A 392 -18.01 24.55 -14.51
C ILE A 392 -18.34 24.98 -15.95
N PRO A 393 -17.40 25.56 -16.73
CA PRO A 393 -17.73 26.21 -18.01
C PRO A 393 -18.44 25.32 -19.04
N ASP A 394 -18.24 24.02 -18.99
CA ASP A 394 -18.85 23.03 -19.87
C ASP A 394 -20.14 22.40 -19.29
N GLY A 395 -20.63 22.88 -18.14
CA GLY A 395 -21.82 22.35 -17.47
C GLY A 395 -21.62 20.98 -16.81
N SER A 396 -20.37 20.51 -16.65
CA SER A 396 -20.03 19.20 -16.09
C SER A 396 -20.14 19.11 -14.57
N GLY A 397 -20.45 20.21 -13.89
CA GLY A 397 -20.56 20.25 -12.44
C GLY A 397 -20.80 21.64 -11.90
N THR A 398 -20.94 21.71 -10.59
CA THR A 398 -21.09 22.96 -9.84
C THR A 398 -20.23 22.97 -8.59
N MET A 399 -19.96 24.15 -8.05
CA MET A 399 -19.25 24.32 -6.78
C MET A 399 -19.65 25.65 -6.12
N MET A 400 -19.55 25.73 -4.80
CA MET A 400 -19.67 27.00 -4.08
C MET A 400 -18.32 27.70 -4.02
N LEU A 401 -18.30 28.97 -4.41
CA LEU A 401 -17.13 29.83 -4.36
C LEU A 401 -17.42 31.10 -3.56
N PRO A 402 -16.44 31.68 -2.87
CA PRO A 402 -16.53 33.05 -2.41
C PRO A 402 -16.79 34.03 -3.57
N SER A 403 -17.43 35.16 -3.29
CA SER A 403 -17.80 36.14 -4.32
C SER A 403 -16.60 36.73 -5.06
N ASP A 404 -15.42 36.78 -4.42
CA ASP A 404 -14.15 37.26 -4.97
C ASP A 404 -13.32 36.16 -5.68
N TRP A 405 -13.83 34.94 -5.73
CA TRP A 405 -13.22 33.83 -6.46
C TRP A 405 -13.78 33.70 -7.86
N GLN A 406 -12.98 33.16 -8.77
CA GLN A 406 -13.36 32.88 -10.16
C GLN A 406 -12.92 31.48 -10.60
N VAL A 407 -13.74 30.85 -11.44
CA VAL A 407 -13.34 29.64 -12.17
C VAL A 407 -12.38 30.07 -13.27
N MET A 408 -11.16 29.52 -13.26
CA MET A 408 -10.10 29.80 -14.22
C MET A 408 -10.16 28.86 -15.43
N GLY A 409 -10.63 27.63 -15.21
CA GLY A 409 -10.78 26.62 -16.25
C GLY A 409 -11.59 25.43 -15.73
N GLY A 410 -12.10 24.62 -16.64
CA GLY A 410 -12.76 23.37 -16.26
C GLY A 410 -13.30 22.61 -17.46
N SER A 411 -13.28 21.29 -17.33
CA SER A 411 -13.71 20.35 -18.36
C SER A 411 -13.98 18.97 -17.74
N LYS A 412 -15.09 18.34 -18.11
CA LYS A 412 -15.50 17.00 -17.72
C LYS A 412 -15.41 16.76 -16.21
N GLY A 413 -15.87 17.72 -15.41
CA GLY A 413 -15.86 17.69 -13.94
C GLY A 413 -14.56 18.17 -13.32
N MET A 414 -13.48 18.31 -14.09
CA MET A 414 -12.25 18.96 -13.64
C MET A 414 -12.48 20.45 -13.54
N VAL A 415 -11.96 21.08 -12.50
CA VAL A 415 -12.11 22.53 -12.32
C VAL A 415 -10.90 23.13 -11.65
N ASP A 416 -10.48 24.28 -12.17
CA ASP A 416 -9.51 25.18 -11.55
C ASP A 416 -10.23 26.47 -11.14
N ALA A 417 -10.08 26.89 -9.89
CA ALA A 417 -10.61 28.14 -9.36
C ALA A 417 -9.55 28.88 -8.54
N GLY A 418 -9.62 30.21 -8.53
CA GLY A 418 -8.65 31.05 -7.83
C GLY A 418 -9.29 32.27 -7.16
N GLY A 419 -8.73 32.65 -6.02
CA GLY A 419 -9.04 33.85 -5.26
C GLY A 419 -8.06 34.99 -5.54
N GLN A 420 -8.46 36.22 -5.23
CA GLN A 420 -7.62 37.42 -5.37
C GLN A 420 -6.40 37.43 -4.42
N ASP A 421 -6.47 36.65 -3.33
CA ASP A 421 -5.41 36.46 -2.36
C ASP A 421 -4.32 35.48 -2.84
N GLY A 422 -4.43 34.99 -4.07
CA GLY A 422 -3.52 34.01 -4.66
C GLY A 422 -3.87 32.56 -4.30
N SER A 423 -4.91 32.31 -3.49
CA SER A 423 -5.39 30.96 -3.21
C SER A 423 -5.92 30.28 -4.48
N ARG A 424 -5.74 28.96 -4.58
CA ARG A 424 -6.12 28.15 -5.73
C ARG A 424 -6.72 26.82 -5.31
N VAL A 425 -7.67 26.35 -6.09
CA VAL A 425 -8.33 25.06 -5.94
C VAL A 425 -8.35 24.38 -7.30
N SER A 426 -7.87 23.14 -7.37
CA SER A 426 -7.89 22.30 -8.57
C SER A 426 -8.52 20.97 -8.18
N LEU A 427 -9.74 20.69 -8.63
CA LEU A 427 -10.52 19.53 -8.18
C LEU A 427 -10.79 18.57 -9.33
N GLY A 428 -10.77 17.28 -8.99
CA GLY A 428 -11.10 16.20 -9.92
C GLY A 428 -10.13 16.02 -11.07
N ILE A 429 -8.92 16.59 -10.99
CA ILE A 429 -7.93 16.54 -12.06
C ILE A 429 -7.43 15.10 -12.19
N TRP A 430 -7.44 14.57 -13.41
CA TRP A 430 -6.92 13.24 -13.69
C TRP A 430 -6.14 13.24 -14.99
N THR A 431 -5.14 12.36 -15.07
CA THR A 431 -4.34 12.16 -16.28
C THR A 431 -3.92 10.70 -16.38
N PRO A 432 -3.91 10.10 -17.58
CA PRO A 432 -3.18 8.86 -17.80
C PRO A 432 -1.68 9.11 -17.63
N VAL A 433 -0.99 8.11 -17.10
CA VAL A 433 0.46 8.09 -16.91
C VAL A 433 0.98 6.80 -17.51
N LEU A 434 1.89 6.93 -18.48
CA LEU A 434 2.54 5.78 -19.09
C LEU A 434 3.45 5.10 -18.06
N ALA A 435 3.34 3.78 -17.96
CA ALA A 435 4.30 3.00 -17.20
C ALA A 435 5.67 3.08 -17.91
N GLN A 436 6.74 3.34 -17.16
CA GLN A 436 8.10 3.49 -17.73
C GLN A 436 8.54 2.34 -18.66
N ALA A 437 8.06 1.12 -18.43
CA ALA A 437 8.35 -0.03 -19.29
C ALA A 437 7.83 0.11 -20.74
N VAL A 438 6.84 0.98 -20.96
CA VAL A 438 6.16 1.19 -22.24
C VAL A 438 6.65 2.46 -22.97
N ASP A 439 7.26 3.38 -22.23
CA ASP A 439 7.71 4.69 -22.73
C ASP A 439 8.64 4.66 -23.97
N PRO A 440 9.65 3.76 -24.06
CA PRO A 440 10.52 3.69 -25.23
C PRO A 440 9.79 3.31 -26.53
N TYR A 441 8.64 2.64 -26.42
CA TYR A 441 7.83 2.28 -27.59
C TYR A 441 6.95 3.44 -28.04
N TYR A 442 6.43 4.23 -27.09
CA TYR A 442 5.54 5.35 -27.39
C TYR A 442 6.28 6.53 -28.03
N THR A 443 7.50 6.82 -27.54
CA THR A 443 8.33 7.90 -28.08
C THR A 443 8.83 7.68 -29.50
N GLN A 444 8.74 6.46 -30.03
CA GLN A 444 9.11 6.13 -31.42
C GLN A 444 8.00 6.45 -32.43
N PHE A 445 6.76 6.72 -31.99
CA PHE A 445 5.67 7.06 -32.89
C PHE A 445 5.75 8.51 -33.38
N PRO A 446 5.84 8.76 -34.70
CA PRO A 446 5.82 10.11 -35.25
C PRO A 446 4.53 10.84 -34.85
N GLY A 447 4.66 11.99 -34.19
CA GLY A 447 3.52 12.81 -33.75
C GLY A 447 2.93 12.42 -32.39
N GLY A 448 3.55 11.49 -31.65
CA GLY A 448 3.18 11.22 -30.26
C GLY A 448 3.37 12.46 -29.39
N ALA A 449 2.30 12.97 -28.78
CA ALA A 449 2.42 13.98 -27.75
C ALA A 449 3.25 13.42 -26.59
N SER A 450 4.07 14.25 -25.95
CA SER A 450 4.80 13.87 -24.74
C SER A 450 3.78 13.57 -23.63
N LEU A 451 3.45 12.30 -23.46
CA LEU A 451 2.62 11.84 -22.35
C LEU A 451 3.47 11.83 -21.08
N ILE A 452 2.80 11.98 -19.94
CA ILE A 452 3.46 11.89 -18.64
C ILE A 452 3.88 10.43 -18.42
N SER A 453 5.14 10.23 -18.04
CA SER A 453 5.74 8.90 -17.82
C SER A 453 6.27 8.81 -16.40
N ALA A 454 5.84 7.78 -15.66
CA ALA A 454 6.32 7.48 -14.32
C ALA A 454 6.01 6.01 -13.94
N PRO A 455 6.81 5.38 -13.08
CA PRO A 455 6.50 4.06 -12.52
C PRO A 455 5.22 4.11 -11.67
N TYR A 456 4.47 3.01 -11.63
CA TYR A 456 3.36 2.86 -10.70
C TYR A 456 3.91 2.59 -9.29
N THR A 457 3.79 3.58 -8.40
CA THR A 457 4.36 3.58 -7.03
C THR A 457 3.27 3.79 -5.98
N ASP A 458 3.61 4.18 -4.75
CA ASP A 458 2.63 4.72 -3.80
C ASP A 458 2.17 6.14 -4.20
N PRO A 459 1.02 6.65 -3.68
CA PRO A 459 0.49 7.96 -4.04
C PRO A 459 1.42 9.15 -3.77
N VAL A 460 2.29 9.09 -2.74
CA VAL A 460 3.21 10.20 -2.43
C VAL A 460 4.33 10.25 -3.45
N THR A 461 4.95 9.10 -3.74
CA THR A 461 5.98 9.02 -4.77
C THR A 461 5.41 9.37 -6.15
N ALA A 462 4.19 8.93 -6.46
CA ALA A 462 3.50 9.27 -7.70
C ALA A 462 3.26 10.78 -7.81
N LEU A 463 2.81 11.43 -6.73
CA LEU A 463 2.65 12.89 -6.68
C LEU A 463 3.97 13.60 -6.98
N GLN A 464 5.09 13.16 -6.38
CA GLN A 464 6.40 13.77 -6.62
C GLN A 464 6.90 13.65 -8.06
N GLN A 465 6.56 12.55 -8.73
CA GLN A 465 7.02 12.27 -10.09
C GLN A 465 6.10 12.88 -11.16
N VAL A 466 4.78 12.79 -10.97
CA VAL A 466 3.78 13.19 -11.96
C VAL A 466 3.46 14.68 -11.88
N PHE A 467 3.33 15.24 -10.67
CA PHE A 467 2.91 16.62 -10.50
C PHE A 467 3.80 17.61 -11.27
N PRO A 468 5.14 17.55 -11.23
CA PRO A 468 6.00 18.44 -12.02
C PRO A 468 5.77 18.42 -13.53
N GLN A 469 5.19 17.34 -14.06
CA GLN A 469 4.98 17.11 -15.50
C GLN A 469 3.59 17.57 -15.99
N MET A 470 2.63 17.85 -15.09
CA MET A 470 1.23 18.08 -15.45
C MET A 470 0.95 19.40 -16.21
N LEU A 471 1.82 20.40 -16.09
CA LEU A 471 1.65 21.70 -16.76
C LEU A 471 2.82 21.96 -17.72
N PRO A 472 2.70 21.55 -18.99
CA PRO A 472 3.72 21.83 -20.00
C PRO A 472 4.01 23.33 -20.10
N GLY A 473 5.29 23.70 -20.02
CA GLY A 473 5.72 25.10 -20.13
C GLY A 473 5.55 25.96 -18.87
N THR A 474 4.92 25.44 -17.81
CA THR A 474 4.87 26.12 -16.51
C THR A 474 5.51 25.22 -15.45
N PRO A 475 6.79 25.46 -15.11
CA PRO A 475 7.49 24.62 -14.14
C PRO A 475 6.72 24.58 -12.83
N GLN A 476 6.51 23.38 -12.29
CA GLN A 476 6.01 23.22 -10.93
C GLN A 476 6.83 22.19 -10.19
N LYS A 477 7.04 22.40 -8.91
CA LYS A 477 7.91 21.55 -8.10
C LYS A 477 7.42 21.46 -6.68
N ILE A 478 7.43 20.24 -6.13
CA ILE A 478 7.23 20.02 -4.70
C ILE A 478 8.50 20.47 -3.97
N LEU A 479 8.33 21.40 -3.04
CA LEU A 479 9.42 21.97 -2.25
C LEU A 479 9.68 21.12 -1.01
N ARG A 480 8.62 20.74 -0.32
CA ARG A 480 8.69 20.06 0.97
C ARG A 480 7.44 19.23 1.19
N PHE A 481 7.61 18.02 1.68
CA PHE A 481 6.50 17.17 2.10
C PHE A 481 6.37 17.17 3.63
N TYR A 482 5.17 17.35 4.17
CA TYR A 482 4.92 17.39 5.61
C TYR A 482 4.35 16.10 6.16
N SER A 483 3.34 15.55 5.48
CA SER A 483 2.67 14.32 5.91
C SER A 483 1.82 13.73 4.79
N SER A 484 1.59 12.43 4.92
CA SER A 484 0.57 11.71 4.17
C SER A 484 -0.24 10.81 5.09
N SER A 485 -1.48 10.53 4.71
CA SER A 485 -2.31 9.51 5.34
C SER A 485 -2.99 8.69 4.24
N PRO A 486 -2.74 7.37 4.15
CA PRO A 486 -3.48 6.50 3.25
C PRO A 486 -4.99 6.61 3.49
N THR A 487 -5.78 6.46 2.43
CA THR A 487 -7.24 6.46 2.50
C THR A 487 -7.82 5.43 1.52
N PRO A 488 -8.96 4.79 1.82
CA PRO A 488 -9.56 3.82 0.91
C PRO A 488 -9.81 4.41 -0.48
N TRP A 489 -9.58 3.59 -1.51
CA TRP A 489 -9.80 3.97 -2.91
C TRP A 489 -10.41 2.79 -3.69
N PRO A 490 -11.35 3.04 -4.63
CA PRO A 490 -11.98 1.96 -5.39
C PRO A 490 -11.01 1.24 -6.35
N ASN A 491 -11.44 0.06 -6.83
CA ASN A 491 -10.83 -0.69 -7.94
C ASN A 491 -9.34 -1.04 -7.77
N ASN A 492 -8.94 -1.49 -6.59
CA ASN A 492 -7.54 -1.81 -6.25
C ASN A 492 -6.56 -0.63 -6.45
N GLY A 493 -7.08 0.59 -6.53
CA GLY A 493 -6.26 1.78 -6.53
C GLY A 493 -5.72 2.09 -5.13
N GLN A 494 -4.78 3.02 -5.07
CA GLN A 494 -4.24 3.54 -3.83
C GLN A 494 -4.56 5.02 -3.74
N ALA A 495 -4.83 5.52 -2.53
CA ALA A 495 -4.96 6.95 -2.32
C ALA A 495 -4.37 7.39 -1.00
N ALA A 496 -3.98 8.65 -0.94
CA ALA A 496 -3.54 9.30 0.27
C ALA A 496 -3.98 10.77 0.29
N TYR A 497 -4.31 11.26 1.49
CA TYR A 497 -4.28 12.68 1.75
C TYR A 497 -2.83 13.11 1.92
N CYS A 498 -2.42 14.22 1.29
CA CYS A 498 -1.06 14.73 1.29
C CYS A 498 -1.04 16.21 1.71
N HIS A 499 -0.12 16.57 2.59
CA HIS A 499 0.17 17.95 2.96
C HIS A 499 1.61 18.31 2.57
N PHE A 500 1.78 19.33 1.73
CA PHE A 500 3.07 19.67 1.17
C PHE A 500 3.14 21.13 0.70
N ASP A 501 4.37 21.65 0.59
CA ASP A 501 4.66 22.89 -0.09
C ASP A 501 5.05 22.61 -1.54
N TRP A 502 4.63 23.49 -2.44
CA TRP A 502 5.03 23.47 -3.84
C TRP A 502 5.22 24.89 -4.38
N GLN A 503 5.87 24.99 -5.53
CA GLN A 503 6.03 26.23 -6.26
C GLN A 503 5.53 26.12 -7.69
N LEU A 504 5.02 27.24 -8.20
CA LEU A 504 4.66 27.46 -9.60
C LEU A 504 5.59 28.51 -10.20
N GLY A 505 6.22 28.18 -11.32
CA GLY A 505 7.25 28.99 -11.97
C GLY A 505 8.66 28.72 -11.42
N GLU A 506 9.62 29.49 -11.93
CA GLU A 506 11.03 29.43 -11.58
C GLU A 506 11.58 30.81 -11.17
N GLY A 507 12.71 30.81 -10.48
CA GLY A 507 13.41 32.03 -10.07
C GLY A 507 12.69 32.79 -8.95
N GLU A 508 13.01 34.09 -8.82
CA GLU A 508 12.48 34.96 -7.77
C GLU A 508 10.98 35.23 -7.88
N GLN A 509 10.42 35.05 -9.08
CA GLN A 509 8.99 35.24 -9.36
C GLN A 509 8.16 33.97 -9.10
N ALA A 510 8.80 32.87 -8.66
CA ALA A 510 8.10 31.62 -8.37
C ALA A 510 7.09 31.84 -7.23
N LEU A 511 5.82 31.53 -7.50
CA LEU A 511 4.76 31.57 -6.51
C LEU A 511 4.86 30.31 -5.65
N LYS A 512 4.91 30.49 -4.33
CA LYS A 512 4.98 29.38 -3.38
C LYS A 512 3.63 29.16 -2.74
N PHE A 513 3.30 27.91 -2.52
CA PHE A 513 2.03 27.47 -1.98
C PHE A 513 2.26 26.40 -0.92
N THR A 514 1.43 26.42 0.11
CA THR A 514 1.17 25.26 0.95
C THR A 514 -0.15 24.64 0.50
N ALA A 515 -0.20 23.31 0.42
CA ALA A 515 -1.32 22.62 -0.18
C ALA A 515 -1.75 21.37 0.58
N PHE A 516 -3.06 21.13 0.60
CA PHE A 516 -3.67 19.88 1.03
C PHE A 516 -4.31 19.21 -0.18
N ALA A 517 -3.96 17.96 -0.43
CA ALA A 517 -4.42 17.21 -1.60
C ALA A 517 -4.92 15.82 -1.25
N LEU A 518 -5.77 15.28 -2.11
CA LEU A 518 -6.16 13.89 -2.19
C LEU A 518 -5.56 13.39 -3.49
N VAL A 519 -4.62 12.47 -3.36
CA VAL A 519 -3.93 11.86 -4.48
C VAL A 519 -4.41 10.44 -4.59
N GLY A 520 -4.91 10.07 -5.77
CA GLY A 520 -5.35 8.72 -6.09
C GLY A 520 -4.54 8.20 -7.28
N ILE A 521 -4.23 6.91 -7.26
CA ILE A 521 -3.63 6.20 -8.39
C ILE A 521 -4.40 4.90 -8.63
N MET A 522 -4.57 4.53 -9.89
CA MET A 522 -5.28 3.31 -10.26
C MET A 522 -4.49 2.57 -11.34
N PRO A 523 -4.23 1.26 -11.17
CA PRO A 523 -3.48 0.50 -12.15
C PRO A 523 -4.31 0.28 -13.42
N GLY A 524 -3.64 0.22 -14.56
CA GLY A 524 -4.23 -0.14 -15.85
C GLY A 524 -3.26 -0.97 -16.70
N MET A 525 -3.69 -1.40 -17.88
CA MET A 525 -2.85 -2.19 -18.79
C MET A 525 -1.86 -1.28 -19.53
N GLY A 526 -0.59 -1.30 -19.12
CA GLY A 526 0.51 -0.55 -19.75
C GLY A 526 0.55 0.96 -19.42
N GLN A 527 -0.47 1.45 -18.73
CA GLN A 527 -0.57 2.79 -18.18
C GLN A 527 -1.34 2.73 -16.86
N TRP A 528 -1.28 3.79 -16.07
CA TRP A 528 -2.05 3.92 -14.85
C TRP A 528 -2.65 5.33 -14.78
N THR A 529 -3.69 5.51 -13.99
CA THR A 529 -4.36 6.82 -13.85
C THR A 529 -3.83 7.53 -12.63
N PHE A 530 -3.39 8.78 -12.78
CA PHE A 530 -3.12 9.69 -11.68
C PHE A 530 -4.32 10.61 -11.47
N TYR A 531 -4.78 10.73 -10.24
CA TYR A 531 -5.86 11.60 -9.80
C TYR A 531 -5.35 12.56 -8.73
N ILE A 532 -5.71 13.84 -8.83
CA ILE A 532 -5.45 14.82 -7.79
C ILE A 532 -6.63 15.78 -7.62
N SER A 533 -7.02 15.99 -6.37
CA SER A 533 -7.80 17.15 -5.95
C SER A 533 -6.98 17.88 -4.90
N ILE A 534 -6.73 19.16 -5.11
CA ILE A 534 -5.79 19.95 -4.33
C ILE A 534 -6.37 21.32 -4.04
N VAL A 535 -6.19 21.76 -2.79
CA VAL A 535 -6.41 23.13 -2.37
C VAL A 535 -5.09 23.71 -1.91
N SER A 536 -4.79 24.93 -2.34
CA SER A 536 -3.49 25.56 -2.15
C SER A 536 -3.63 27.05 -1.94
N THR A 537 -2.71 27.63 -1.17
CA THR A 537 -2.70 29.08 -0.90
C THR A 537 -1.30 29.49 -0.48
N PRO A 538 -0.92 30.78 -0.57
CA PRO A 538 0.36 31.24 -0.05
C PRO A 538 0.58 30.75 1.40
N PRO A 539 1.79 30.28 1.75
CA PRO A 539 2.05 29.63 3.05
C PRO A 539 1.55 30.43 4.25
N GLN A 540 1.70 31.76 4.21
CA GLN A 540 1.26 32.67 5.26
C GLN A 540 -0.27 32.75 5.46
N LEU A 541 -1.06 32.30 4.47
CA LEU A 541 -2.52 32.30 4.52
C LEU A 541 -3.10 30.89 4.78
N PHE A 542 -2.27 29.84 4.70
CA PHE A 542 -2.76 28.45 4.68
C PHE A 542 -3.64 28.08 5.87
N ALA A 543 -3.18 28.36 7.10
CA ALA A 543 -3.95 28.01 8.28
C ALA A 543 -5.28 28.76 8.39
N GLY A 544 -5.33 30.02 7.93
CA GLY A 544 -6.54 30.85 7.94
C GLY A 544 -7.53 30.49 6.84
N ASN A 545 -7.03 30.16 5.65
CA ASN A 545 -7.85 29.86 4.48
C ASN A 545 -8.30 28.41 4.39
N LEU A 546 -7.61 27.46 5.05
CA LEU A 546 -7.92 26.03 4.95
C LEU A 546 -9.41 25.69 5.18
N PRO A 547 -10.12 26.23 6.18
CA PRO A 547 -11.55 25.95 6.35
C PRO A 547 -12.41 26.37 5.14
N MET A 548 -12.15 27.55 4.56
CA MET A 548 -12.82 28.03 3.35
C MET A 548 -12.49 27.14 2.15
N LEU A 549 -11.21 26.79 1.97
CA LEU A 549 -10.76 25.93 0.89
C LEU A 549 -11.39 24.53 0.94
N LEU A 550 -11.55 23.96 2.15
CA LEU A 550 -12.22 22.68 2.33
C LEU A 550 -13.73 22.79 2.11
N GLU A 551 -14.36 23.92 2.40
CA GLU A 551 -15.78 24.14 2.08
C GLU A 551 -16.00 24.24 0.56
N ILE A 552 -15.11 24.94 -0.15
CA ILE A 552 -15.07 24.96 -1.61
C ILE A 552 -14.98 23.52 -2.14
N TRP A 553 -14.03 22.73 -1.64
CA TRP A 553 -13.86 21.34 -2.04
C TRP A 553 -15.13 20.51 -1.78
N LYS A 554 -15.68 20.54 -0.55
CA LYS A 554 -16.87 19.75 -0.20
C LYS A 554 -18.10 20.10 -1.05
N SER A 555 -18.19 21.35 -1.49
CA SER A 555 -19.31 21.82 -2.30
C SER A 555 -19.19 21.47 -3.79
N TRP A 556 -18.04 20.95 -4.22
CA TRP A 556 -17.83 20.52 -5.61
C TRP A 556 -18.61 19.26 -5.88
N ASP A 557 -19.43 19.34 -6.92
CA ASP A 557 -20.32 18.28 -7.36
C ASP A 557 -20.17 18.10 -8.88
N VAL A 558 -20.04 16.85 -9.32
CA VAL A 558 -19.86 16.49 -10.72
C VAL A 558 -21.17 15.88 -11.21
N ALA A 559 -21.65 16.36 -12.36
CA ALA A 559 -22.91 15.87 -12.91
C ALA A 559 -22.83 14.36 -13.23
N ASP A 560 -23.90 13.62 -12.93
CA ASP A 560 -23.97 12.16 -13.08
C ASP A 560 -23.56 11.66 -14.48
N TYR A 561 -23.91 12.40 -15.54
CA TYR A 561 -23.59 12.02 -16.92
C TYR A 561 -22.07 12.00 -17.18
N VAL A 562 -21.29 12.82 -16.47
CA VAL A 562 -19.83 12.88 -16.59
C VAL A 562 -19.20 11.64 -15.97
N HIS A 563 -19.74 11.14 -14.87
CA HIS A 563 -19.31 9.87 -14.27
C HIS A 563 -19.55 8.71 -15.25
N GLN A 564 -20.71 8.68 -15.91
CA GLN A 564 -21.03 7.68 -16.93
C GLN A 564 -20.10 7.79 -18.15
N GLU A 565 -19.85 9.01 -18.63
CA GLU A 565 -18.95 9.26 -19.76
C GLU A 565 -17.51 8.84 -19.46
N ARG A 566 -16.98 9.17 -18.28
CA ARG A 566 -15.63 8.78 -17.84
C ARG A 566 -15.48 7.27 -17.79
N LEU A 567 -16.47 6.56 -17.23
CA LEU A 567 -16.46 5.10 -17.17
C LEU A 567 -16.51 4.49 -18.58
N SER A 568 -17.36 5.01 -19.46
CA SER A 568 -17.45 4.55 -20.86
C SER A 568 -16.15 4.81 -21.63
N ASN A 569 -15.56 5.99 -21.48
CA ASN A 569 -14.32 6.35 -22.18
C ASN A 569 -13.15 5.50 -21.69
N ALA A 570 -12.99 5.33 -20.38
CA ALA A 570 -11.95 4.44 -19.84
C ALA A 570 -12.10 3.00 -20.35
N MET A 571 -13.32 2.46 -20.41
CA MET A 571 -13.58 1.14 -20.97
C MET A 571 -13.28 1.06 -22.47
N ASN A 572 -13.55 2.12 -23.23
CA ASN A 572 -13.28 2.17 -24.66
C ASN A 572 -11.78 2.33 -24.96
N ASP A 573 -11.09 3.22 -24.24
CA ASP A 573 -9.65 3.45 -24.38
C ASP A 573 -8.86 2.17 -24.02
N MET A 574 -9.27 1.44 -22.97
CA MET A 574 -8.65 0.15 -22.63
C MET A 574 -8.84 -0.91 -23.72
N LYS A 575 -10.01 -0.92 -24.37
CA LYS A 575 -10.26 -1.83 -25.51
C LYS A 575 -9.41 -1.45 -26.72
N GLU A 576 -9.30 -0.16 -27.04
CA GLU A 576 -8.50 0.32 -28.16
C GLU A 576 -7.01 0.05 -27.96
N ILE A 577 -6.47 0.32 -26.76
CA ILE A 577 -5.08 0.01 -26.42
C ILE A 577 -4.82 -1.49 -26.50
N ASN A 578 -5.72 -2.33 -26.00
CA ASN A 578 -5.58 -3.78 -26.11
C ASN A 578 -5.58 -4.23 -27.57
N ASN A 579 -6.41 -3.62 -28.42
CA ASN A 579 -6.40 -3.91 -29.86
C ASN A 579 -5.07 -3.52 -30.52
N ILE A 580 -4.51 -2.35 -30.20
CA ILE A 580 -3.21 -1.89 -30.73
C ILE A 580 -2.07 -2.80 -30.25
N LEU A 581 -2.08 -3.21 -28.97
CA LEU A 581 -1.09 -4.13 -28.41
C LEU A 581 -1.18 -5.50 -29.06
N ASN A 582 -2.38 -6.06 -29.22
CA ASN A 582 -2.59 -7.34 -29.89
C ASN A 582 -2.20 -7.27 -31.36
N GLN A 583 -2.52 -6.19 -32.08
CA GLN A 583 -2.05 -5.97 -33.44
C GLN A 583 -0.52 -5.89 -33.50
N SER A 584 0.12 -5.19 -32.57
CA SER A 584 1.59 -5.07 -32.52
C SER A 584 2.26 -6.42 -32.21
N TYR A 585 1.70 -7.20 -31.28
CA TYR A 585 2.17 -8.54 -30.95
C TYR A 585 2.02 -9.48 -32.15
N ASN A 586 0.84 -9.51 -32.78
CA ASN A 586 0.58 -10.29 -33.98
C ASN A 586 1.50 -9.89 -35.14
N ASN A 587 1.73 -8.59 -35.35
CA ASN A 587 2.66 -8.11 -36.37
C ASN A 587 4.10 -8.52 -36.08
N ARG A 588 4.54 -8.46 -34.83
CA ARG A 588 5.88 -8.91 -34.41
C ARG A 588 6.03 -10.43 -34.58
N GLN A 589 5.04 -11.21 -34.18
CA GLN A 589 5.04 -12.66 -34.36
C GLN A 589 5.06 -13.01 -35.85
N ASN A 590 4.20 -12.40 -36.65
CA ASN A 590 4.19 -12.58 -38.11
C ASN A 590 5.54 -12.20 -38.75
N ALA A 591 6.18 -11.12 -38.27
CA ALA A 591 7.52 -10.75 -38.75
C ALA A 591 8.59 -11.76 -38.33
N GLN A 592 8.57 -12.26 -37.10
CA GLN A 592 9.48 -13.29 -36.61
C GLN A 592 9.29 -14.61 -37.35
N ASP A 593 8.04 -15.02 -37.60
CA ASP A 593 7.71 -16.22 -38.37
C ASP A 593 8.20 -16.10 -39.82
N ARG A 594 8.04 -14.92 -40.44
CA ARG A 594 8.60 -14.64 -41.78
C ARG A 594 10.13 -14.71 -41.77
N ILE A 595 10.79 -14.18 -40.74
CA ILE A 595 12.25 -14.24 -40.59
C ILE A 595 12.70 -15.69 -40.40
N ALA A 596 12.05 -16.45 -39.53
CA ALA A 596 12.37 -17.86 -39.27
C ALA A 596 12.16 -18.73 -40.51
N ALA A 597 11.10 -18.50 -41.28
CA ALA A 597 10.86 -19.17 -42.56
C ALA A 597 11.99 -18.85 -43.56
N ASN A 598 12.36 -17.58 -43.72
CA ASN A 598 13.47 -17.19 -44.61
C ASN A 598 14.81 -17.82 -44.17
N TRP A 599 15.11 -17.83 -42.87
CA TRP A 599 16.32 -18.49 -42.35
C TRP A 599 16.29 -20.00 -42.57
N THR A 600 15.12 -20.63 -42.47
CA THR A 600 14.95 -22.05 -42.77
C THR A 600 15.27 -22.35 -44.23
N GLU A 601 14.81 -21.50 -45.16
CA GLU A 601 15.15 -21.63 -46.59
C GLU A 601 16.65 -21.55 -46.82
N VAL A 602 17.31 -20.56 -46.20
CA VAL A 602 18.76 -20.35 -46.33
C VAL A 602 19.56 -21.49 -45.73
N ILE A 603 19.20 -21.96 -44.53
CA ILE A 603 19.93 -23.01 -43.82
C ILE A 603 19.78 -24.37 -44.51
N ARG A 604 18.58 -24.67 -45.03
CA ARG A 604 18.31 -25.95 -45.71
C ARG A 604 18.66 -25.93 -47.19
N ASP A 605 18.95 -24.76 -47.75
CA ASP A 605 19.03 -24.53 -49.19
C ASP A 605 17.82 -25.12 -49.92
N GLN A 606 16.61 -24.85 -49.41
CA GLN A 606 15.35 -25.39 -49.93
C GLN A 606 14.32 -24.26 -50.04
N THR A 607 13.68 -24.16 -51.20
CA THR A 607 12.56 -23.24 -51.46
C THR A 607 11.59 -23.88 -52.47
N PHE A 608 10.56 -23.16 -52.90
CA PHE A 608 9.58 -23.68 -53.85
C PHE A 608 9.40 -22.77 -55.04
N PHE A 609 9.04 -23.32 -56.19
CA PHE A 609 8.38 -22.55 -57.24
C PHE A 609 6.97 -23.11 -57.46
N LYS A 610 6.04 -22.23 -57.83
CA LYS A 610 4.66 -22.59 -58.14
C LYS A 610 4.46 -22.62 -59.64
N ASP A 611 3.87 -23.69 -60.14
CA ASP A 611 3.33 -23.75 -61.50
C ASP A 611 1.95 -23.12 -61.51
N SER A 612 1.83 -21.90 -62.05
CA SER A 612 0.56 -21.16 -62.08
C SER A 612 -0.52 -21.83 -62.94
N ALA A 613 -0.15 -22.70 -63.89
CA ALA A 613 -1.11 -23.39 -64.74
C ALA A 613 -1.74 -24.60 -64.05
N LEU A 614 -0.98 -25.28 -63.17
CA LEU A 614 -1.42 -26.50 -62.48
C LEU A 614 -1.82 -26.25 -61.01
N GLY A 615 -1.30 -25.19 -60.40
CA GLY A 615 -1.43 -24.91 -58.96
C GLY A 615 -0.44 -25.69 -58.09
N ASP A 616 0.40 -26.53 -58.69
CA ASP A 616 1.37 -27.37 -58.00
C ASP A 616 2.60 -26.59 -57.53
N HIS A 617 3.19 -27.05 -56.42
CA HIS A 617 4.43 -26.51 -55.85
C HIS A 617 5.53 -27.55 -55.94
N TYR A 618 6.72 -27.13 -56.34
CA TYR A 618 7.88 -28.01 -56.48
C TYR A 618 9.02 -27.48 -55.62
N GLU A 619 9.59 -28.37 -54.80
CA GLU A 619 10.74 -28.07 -53.96
C GLU A 619 12.02 -28.03 -54.81
N VAL A 620 12.79 -26.97 -54.67
CA VAL A 620 14.07 -26.77 -55.38
C VAL A 620 15.12 -26.13 -54.46
N PRO A 621 16.42 -26.30 -54.77
CA PRO A 621 17.46 -25.58 -54.05
C PRO A 621 17.29 -24.07 -54.16
N LEU A 622 17.42 -23.34 -53.05
CA LEU A 622 17.31 -21.88 -53.03
C LEU A 622 18.37 -21.25 -53.94
N THR A 623 19.58 -21.81 -53.95
CA THR A 623 20.68 -21.40 -54.82
C THR A 623 20.38 -21.57 -56.32
N ALA A 624 19.45 -22.45 -56.70
CA ALA A 624 19.14 -22.76 -58.09
C ALA A 624 17.76 -22.26 -58.57
N VAL A 625 16.92 -21.74 -57.66
CA VAL A 625 15.51 -21.42 -57.94
C VAL A 625 15.34 -20.44 -59.11
N GLN A 626 16.22 -19.44 -59.24
CA GLN A 626 16.13 -18.44 -60.31
C GLN A 626 16.47 -19.05 -61.68
N ASP A 627 17.47 -19.93 -61.74
CA ASP A 627 17.87 -20.60 -62.98
C ASP A 627 16.81 -21.60 -63.42
N TRP A 628 16.22 -22.34 -62.48
CA TRP A 628 15.12 -23.26 -62.75
C TRP A 628 13.87 -22.53 -63.23
N THR A 629 13.46 -21.48 -62.53
CA THR A 629 12.29 -20.67 -62.89
C THR A 629 12.45 -20.11 -64.31
N ARG A 630 13.63 -19.58 -64.63
CA ARG A 630 13.94 -19.04 -65.97
C ARG A 630 13.89 -20.13 -67.04
N ALA A 631 14.60 -21.24 -66.87
CA ALA A 631 14.65 -22.32 -67.84
C ALA A 631 13.28 -22.96 -68.09
N LEU A 632 12.46 -23.11 -67.04
CA LEU A 632 11.10 -23.64 -67.15
C LEU A 632 10.16 -22.67 -67.85
N ASN A 633 10.26 -21.36 -67.58
CA ASN A 633 9.49 -20.33 -68.28
C ASN A 633 9.87 -20.20 -69.75
N GLU A 634 11.16 -20.24 -70.08
CA GLU A 634 11.64 -20.25 -71.47
C GLU A 634 11.07 -21.45 -72.24
N ARG A 635 11.05 -22.64 -71.61
CA ARG A 635 10.49 -23.85 -72.21
C ARG A 635 8.97 -23.79 -72.36
N ALA A 636 8.27 -23.12 -71.45
CA ALA A 636 6.82 -22.92 -71.52
C ALA A 636 6.43 -21.83 -72.54
N GLY A 637 7.33 -20.89 -72.83
CA GLY A 637 7.08 -19.75 -73.72
C GLY A 637 6.33 -18.57 -73.08
N TYR A 638 6.13 -18.59 -71.75
CA TYR A 638 5.49 -17.53 -70.96
C TYR A 638 5.84 -17.67 -69.46
N GLU A 639 5.52 -16.66 -68.64
CA GLU A 639 5.73 -16.69 -67.17
C GLU A 639 4.74 -17.63 -66.49
N ARG A 640 5.05 -18.93 -66.48
CA ARG A 640 4.27 -19.98 -65.85
C ARG A 640 4.71 -20.25 -64.41
N TYR A 641 6.01 -20.21 -64.16
CA TYR A 641 6.65 -20.54 -62.90
C TYR A 641 7.14 -19.28 -62.20
N HIS A 642 6.93 -19.20 -60.89
CA HIS A 642 7.49 -18.14 -60.04
C HIS A 642 7.96 -18.72 -58.71
N HIS A 643 9.05 -18.16 -58.19
CA HIS A 643 9.55 -18.45 -56.85
C HIS A 643 8.47 -18.09 -55.82
N VAL A 644 8.17 -19.04 -54.94
CA VAL A 644 7.29 -18.84 -53.79
C VAL A 644 8.12 -19.06 -52.53
N PRO A 645 8.46 -18.00 -51.79
CA PRO A 645 9.15 -18.13 -50.51
C PRO A 645 8.36 -19.02 -49.54
N LEU A 646 9.05 -19.81 -48.73
CA LEU A 646 8.48 -20.73 -47.74
C LEU A 646 7.48 -20.04 -46.80
N ARG A 647 7.71 -18.75 -46.50
CA ARG A 647 6.80 -17.92 -45.70
C ARG A 647 5.40 -17.73 -46.31
N ASP A 648 5.26 -17.95 -47.62
CA ASP A 648 4.03 -17.68 -48.38
C ASP A 648 3.28 -18.98 -48.74
N ILE A 649 3.73 -20.16 -48.25
CA ILE A 649 3.17 -21.50 -48.54
C ILE A 649 2.24 -22.00 -47.41
N ARG A 650 2.05 -21.20 -46.36
CA ARG A 650 1.21 -21.56 -45.20
C ARG A 650 -0.21 -21.03 -45.28
#